data_AF-A0A8B8I6E9-F1
#
_entry.id   AF-A0A8B8I6E9-F1
#
_cell.length_a   1.000
_cell.length_b   1.000
_cell.length_c   1.000
_cell.angle_alpha   90.00
_cell.angle_beta   90.00
_cell.angle_gamma   90.00
#
_symmetry.space_group_name_H-M   'P 1'
#
loop_
_entity.id
_entity.type
_entity.pdbx_description
1 polymer ?
#
loop_
_entity_poly.entity_id
_entity_poly.type
_entity_poly.pdbx_seq_one_letter_code
_entity_poly.pdbx_strand_id
1 'polypeptide(L)'
;MQRSQTSSERTPLVPPTYMFESSISRTYQKRLRSFQCAICVLLISVLLTISLLVTISYNLGLGTDDSTPETVNLTMSYTLNDDLKPLLNKSWPLNDHPPRAWVGSTLTKENLETAVLKGQDALQKRKSIEKTLKPLDNDSPALRAQRAAATAYKVKPLAESAFAAEEATRTLVNGTDDTTIEAGVGVGPQTNSSFNEPAYCRPPTKPCVLSKYRTQDGSCNNLNNPLLWGASNTPFRRVIPPDYGDGISSPRQGNNGTKLPSARDVSVTVHRPSYAHDSSFTVMLAVWGQFIDHDITATALSKGENSSAISCCNLIGPVHPECFPVKLDREDPFYQDYNLTCMEFVRSAPAPTCRFGQREQLNQASAFLDGSTVYSFSEAKTNQLRAGLGGQLRMLKLGPWDLLPPSMNPNDGCNTVEMNAKGRYCFESGDDRANENLHLTTMHLIWARQHNRLAFILKKLNPHWDDEIIFQEARRILGAQMQHITYAEFLPAILGQDVMWSLNLTLQEEGYADVYDPTVNPSIANHFSSAVFRFAHTLLPGLIHNIDAKTGTISYTHLHEILFNPYELYQDKGPKYAVKSALNTPVHTVDPHITAELSDHLFERRATFNGSLDAAASPLPCGLDLVSLNIQRGRDHGLPAYPAWRQHCGFSRPRTFDDLAEILDVSSMSRIGKIYKSVDDIDLYTGALAENPNGRLLGPTLTCLIADQFLRLKVGDRFWYETPDETVGFTEEQLVEIRKTTLAGVICANEDLLDQAQPRVMEGLSATNPLVDCMELPQPILKPWKEIPPTPLSENEPKKSGKATSNKSNKKPKI
;
A
#
# COMPACT_ATOMS: atom_id res chain seq x y z
N MET A 1 47.42 24.69 -52.08
CA MET A 1 47.90 23.93 -50.91
C MET A 1 46.73 23.76 -49.94
N GLN A 2 46.17 22.55 -49.93
CA GLN A 2 45.05 22.10 -49.09
C GLN A 2 45.55 21.61 -47.72
N ARG A 3 44.76 21.84 -46.67
CA ARG A 3 44.59 20.95 -45.50
C ARG A 3 43.33 21.42 -44.75
N SER A 4 42.18 20.76 -44.96
CA SER A 4 41.72 19.52 -44.28
C SER A 4 41.03 19.82 -42.94
N GLN A 5 39.75 20.19 -42.99
CA GLN A 5 38.80 20.00 -41.90
C GLN A 5 38.30 18.56 -41.95
N THR A 6 38.46 17.81 -40.87
CA THR A 6 37.80 16.51 -40.67
C THR A 6 36.63 16.70 -39.72
N SER A 7 35.42 16.65 -40.28
CA SER A 7 34.17 16.48 -39.55
C SER A 7 34.07 15.04 -39.03
N SER A 8 33.92 14.84 -37.73
CA SER A 8 33.34 13.61 -37.19
C SER A 8 31.84 13.81 -37.07
N GLU A 9 31.10 13.01 -37.83
CA GLU A 9 29.65 12.98 -37.93
C GLU A 9 28.97 12.85 -36.55
N ARG A 10 28.14 13.83 -36.19
CA ARG A 10 27.02 13.62 -35.28
C ARG A 10 25.84 13.24 -36.15
N THR A 11 25.41 11.99 -36.09
CA THR A 11 24.12 11.56 -36.62
C THR A 11 23.02 12.35 -35.89
N PRO A 12 22.20 13.16 -36.57
CA PRO A 12 21.04 13.75 -35.94
C PRO A 12 20.03 12.64 -35.65
N LEU A 13 19.56 12.55 -34.41
CA LEU A 13 18.37 11.76 -34.06
C LEU A 13 17.19 12.36 -34.85
N VAL A 14 16.80 11.65 -35.92
CA VAL A 14 15.59 11.93 -36.67
C VAL A 14 14.41 11.54 -35.76
N PRO A 15 13.47 12.45 -35.44
CA PRO A 15 12.24 12.06 -34.77
C PRO A 15 11.46 11.13 -35.72
N PRO A 16 10.92 9.99 -35.25
CA PRO A 16 10.18 9.08 -36.12
C PRO A 16 9.01 9.84 -36.75
N THR A 17 9.03 9.92 -38.07
CA THR A 17 7.93 10.47 -38.87
C THR A 17 6.81 9.44 -38.80
N TYR A 18 5.71 9.77 -38.13
CA TYR A 18 4.51 8.94 -38.13
C TYR A 18 3.93 8.92 -39.55
N MET A 19 4.32 7.92 -40.36
CA MET A 19 3.52 7.50 -41.51
C MET A 19 2.55 6.43 -41.05
N PHE A 20 1.35 6.86 -40.67
CA PHE A 20 0.19 5.97 -40.66
C PHE A 20 -0.14 5.62 -42.11
N GLU A 21 0.10 4.37 -42.52
CA GLU A 21 -0.52 3.79 -43.71
C GLU A 21 -2.03 3.68 -43.50
N SER A 22 -2.73 4.80 -43.62
CA SER A 22 -4.17 4.83 -43.81
C SER A 22 -4.44 4.71 -45.31
N SER A 23 -4.63 3.47 -45.81
CA SER A 23 -5.49 3.13 -46.96
C SER A 23 -5.09 1.85 -47.70
N ILE A 24 -4.86 0.73 -47.01
CA ILE A 24 -4.99 -0.59 -47.66
C ILE A 24 -5.86 -1.49 -46.77
N SER A 25 -6.85 -2.13 -47.39
CA SER A 25 -7.58 -3.32 -46.90
C SER A 25 -9.08 -3.18 -46.57
N ARG A 26 -9.91 -2.84 -47.56
CA ARG A 26 -11.24 -3.51 -47.65
C ARG A 26 -11.11 -4.91 -48.25
N THR A 27 -10.14 -5.12 -49.13
CA THR A 27 -9.91 -6.38 -49.83
C THR A 27 -9.26 -7.45 -48.93
N TYR A 28 -8.34 -7.07 -48.03
CA TYR A 28 -7.71 -8.03 -47.11
C TYR A 28 -8.61 -8.38 -45.92
N GLN A 29 -9.46 -7.47 -45.42
CA GLN A 29 -10.53 -7.82 -44.46
C GLN A 29 -11.54 -8.83 -45.03
N LYS A 30 -11.89 -8.74 -46.31
CA LYS A 30 -12.82 -9.69 -46.95
C LYS A 30 -12.19 -11.07 -47.14
N ARG A 31 -10.89 -11.14 -47.45
CA ARG A 31 -10.12 -12.39 -47.51
C ARG A 31 -9.94 -13.02 -46.12
N LEU A 32 -9.67 -12.21 -45.10
CA LEU A 32 -9.53 -12.67 -43.71
C LEU A 32 -10.85 -13.24 -43.17
N ARG A 33 -12.00 -12.59 -43.42
CA ARG A 33 -13.32 -13.14 -43.06
C ARG A 33 -13.64 -14.44 -43.78
N SER A 34 -13.28 -14.56 -45.06
CA SER A 34 -13.48 -15.80 -45.83
C SER A 34 -12.60 -16.94 -45.28
N PHE A 35 -11.36 -16.63 -44.87
CA PHE A 35 -10.46 -17.58 -44.24
C PHE A 35 -10.92 -17.99 -42.84
N GLN A 36 -11.40 -17.06 -42.02
CA GLN A 36 -11.98 -17.33 -40.70
C GLN A 36 -13.25 -18.19 -40.79
N CYS A 37 -14.13 -17.93 -41.78
CA CYS A 37 -15.27 -18.80 -42.04
C CYS A 37 -14.86 -20.22 -42.44
N ALA A 38 -13.83 -20.38 -43.28
CA ALA A 38 -13.33 -21.69 -43.67
C ALA A 38 -12.76 -22.47 -42.47
N ILE A 39 -12.03 -21.79 -41.58
CA ILE A 39 -11.52 -22.40 -40.33
C ILE A 39 -12.67 -22.77 -39.39
N CYS A 40 -13.69 -21.92 -39.22
CA CYS A 40 -14.86 -22.25 -38.39
C CYS A 40 -15.61 -23.47 -38.93
N VAL A 41 -15.81 -23.58 -40.24
CA VAL A 41 -16.46 -24.74 -40.85
C VAL A 41 -15.63 -26.01 -40.63
N LEU A 42 -14.31 -25.92 -40.75
CA LEU A 42 -13.39 -27.02 -40.45
C LEU A 42 -13.49 -27.45 -38.97
N LEU A 43 -13.43 -26.50 -38.03
CA LEU A 43 -13.52 -26.79 -36.60
C LEU A 43 -14.87 -27.40 -36.22
N ILE A 44 -15.98 -26.88 -36.76
CA ILE A 44 -17.31 -27.44 -36.54
C ILE A 44 -17.39 -28.87 -37.11
N SER A 45 -16.83 -29.11 -38.29
CA SER A 45 -16.81 -30.46 -38.87
C SER A 45 -16.01 -31.44 -38.01
N VAL A 46 -14.85 -31.03 -37.48
CA VAL A 46 -14.02 -31.83 -36.58
C VAL A 46 -14.76 -32.12 -35.28
N LEU A 47 -15.38 -31.11 -34.66
CA LEU A 47 -16.16 -31.30 -33.43
C LEU A 47 -17.36 -32.23 -33.63
N LEU A 48 -18.07 -32.12 -34.76
CA LEU A 48 -19.16 -33.03 -35.10
C LEU A 48 -18.66 -34.46 -35.32
N THR A 49 -17.49 -34.65 -35.95
CA THR A 49 -16.90 -35.99 -36.10
C THR A 49 -16.45 -36.59 -34.77
N ILE A 50 -15.86 -35.79 -33.87
CA ILE A 50 -15.48 -36.24 -32.53
C ILE A 50 -16.73 -36.59 -31.72
N SER A 51 -17.76 -35.76 -31.76
CA SER A 51 -19.03 -36.03 -31.08
C SER A 51 -19.70 -37.31 -31.60
N LEU A 52 -19.68 -37.53 -32.92
CA LEU A 52 -20.17 -38.77 -33.52
C LEU A 52 -19.35 -39.99 -33.08
N LEU A 53 -18.02 -39.88 -33.03
CA LEU A 53 -17.14 -40.96 -32.57
C LEU A 53 -17.33 -41.28 -31.08
N VAL A 54 -17.48 -40.26 -30.23
CA VAL A 54 -17.80 -40.42 -28.80
C VAL A 54 -19.17 -41.07 -28.63
N THR A 55 -20.16 -40.66 -29.43
CA THR A 55 -21.52 -41.23 -29.37
C THR A 55 -21.55 -42.67 -29.86
N ILE A 56 -20.79 -43.01 -30.90
CA ILE A 56 -20.63 -44.39 -31.38
C ILE A 56 -19.88 -45.23 -30.33
N SER A 57 -18.81 -44.70 -29.75
CA SER A 57 -18.05 -45.37 -28.68
C SER A 57 -18.90 -45.61 -27.42
N TYR A 58 -19.75 -44.66 -27.07
CA TYR A 58 -20.68 -44.77 -25.94
C TYR A 58 -21.76 -45.82 -26.21
N ASN A 59 -22.33 -45.85 -27.42
CA ASN A 59 -23.36 -46.83 -27.80
C ASN A 59 -22.79 -48.25 -28.00
N LEU A 60 -21.52 -48.39 -28.40
CA LEU A 60 -20.83 -49.68 -28.49
C LEU A 60 -20.29 -50.17 -27.14
N GLY A 61 -20.26 -49.31 -26.11
CA GLY A 61 -19.75 -49.60 -24.77
C GLY A 61 -20.80 -50.07 -23.76
N LEU A 62 -22.08 -50.17 -24.14
CA LEU A 62 -23.15 -50.65 -23.25
C LEU A 62 -23.18 -52.19 -23.20
N GLY A 63 -22.18 -52.75 -22.54
CA GLY A 63 -22.20 -54.09 -21.97
C GLY A 63 -22.10 -53.99 -20.45
N THR A 64 -23.27 -54.07 -19.78
CA THR A 64 -23.51 -54.46 -18.39
C THR A 64 -22.35 -54.35 -17.38
N ASP A 65 -22.41 -53.38 -16.47
CA ASP A 65 -22.29 -53.70 -15.04
C ASP A 65 -22.89 -52.60 -14.14
N ASP A 66 -23.54 -53.06 -13.08
CA ASP A 66 -24.37 -52.33 -12.13
C ASP A 66 -23.52 -51.96 -10.89
N SER A 67 -23.18 -50.68 -10.71
CA SER A 67 -22.64 -50.19 -9.44
C SER A 67 -22.88 -48.69 -9.23
N THR A 68 -23.30 -48.38 -8.01
CA THR A 68 -23.66 -47.09 -7.37
C THR A 68 -22.82 -45.86 -7.74
N PRO A 69 -23.39 -44.63 -7.67
CA PRO A 69 -22.69 -43.41 -8.09
C PRO A 69 -21.63 -43.00 -7.06
N GLU A 70 -20.36 -43.15 -7.41
CA GLU A 70 -19.26 -42.52 -6.71
C GLU A 70 -19.27 -41.00 -6.92
N THR A 71 -19.14 -40.27 -5.82
CA THR A 71 -18.83 -38.84 -5.77
C THR A 71 -17.57 -38.56 -6.55
N VAL A 72 -17.69 -37.84 -7.67
CA VAL A 72 -16.52 -37.34 -8.42
C VAL A 72 -15.92 -36.18 -7.64
N ASN A 73 -14.93 -36.48 -6.81
CA ASN A 73 -13.99 -35.47 -6.31
C ASN A 73 -13.14 -34.98 -7.48
N LEU A 74 -13.50 -33.83 -8.05
CA LEU A 74 -12.64 -33.06 -8.94
C LEU A 74 -11.50 -32.43 -8.11
N THR A 75 -10.52 -33.24 -7.71
CA THR A 75 -9.21 -32.70 -7.34
C THR A 75 -8.51 -32.26 -8.61
N MET A 76 -8.70 -31.00 -9.01
CA MET A 76 -7.76 -30.35 -9.93
C MET A 76 -6.39 -30.33 -9.24
N SER A 77 -5.53 -31.27 -9.61
CA SER A 77 -4.11 -31.23 -9.28
C SER A 77 -3.50 -30.09 -10.07
N TYR A 78 -3.47 -28.89 -9.48
CA TYR A 78 -2.62 -27.81 -9.97
C TYR A 78 -1.18 -28.27 -9.77
N THR A 79 -0.52 -28.64 -10.87
CA THR A 79 0.92 -28.92 -10.87
C THR A 79 1.64 -27.64 -10.46
N LEU A 80 2.07 -27.57 -9.20
CA LEU A 80 2.93 -26.52 -8.68
C LEU A 80 4.16 -26.39 -9.59
N ASN A 81 4.45 -25.18 -10.05
CA ASN A 81 5.72 -24.93 -10.74
C ASN A 81 6.89 -25.18 -9.78
N ASP A 82 7.95 -25.84 -10.26
CA ASP A 82 9.08 -26.27 -9.42
C ASP A 82 9.78 -25.09 -8.71
N ASP A 83 9.72 -23.91 -9.31
CA ASP A 83 10.34 -22.65 -8.90
C ASP A 83 9.84 -22.09 -7.55
N LEU A 84 8.61 -22.41 -7.12
CA LEU A 84 8.08 -21.99 -5.80
C LEU A 84 8.12 -23.11 -4.75
N LYS A 85 8.53 -24.35 -5.09
CA LYS A 85 8.64 -25.44 -4.11
C LYS A 85 9.50 -25.09 -2.88
N PRO A 86 10.66 -24.41 -3.01
CA PRO A 86 11.47 -24.06 -1.83
C PRO A 86 10.72 -23.16 -0.84
N LEU A 87 9.89 -22.26 -1.36
CA LEU A 87 9.04 -21.36 -0.58
C LEU A 87 7.90 -22.11 0.11
N LEU A 88 7.20 -22.97 -0.63
CA LEU A 88 6.01 -23.66 -0.14
C LEU A 88 6.33 -24.80 0.84
N ASN A 89 7.58 -25.27 0.87
CA ASN A 89 8.08 -26.23 1.86
C ASN A 89 8.44 -25.60 3.22
N LYS A 90 8.35 -24.28 3.36
CA LYS A 90 8.58 -23.58 4.65
C LYS A 90 7.38 -23.75 5.59
N SER A 91 7.61 -23.51 6.88
CA SER A 91 6.53 -23.31 7.86
C SER A 91 5.97 -21.90 7.72
N TRP A 92 4.65 -21.76 7.75
CA TRP A 92 3.94 -20.50 7.58
C TRP A 92 3.06 -20.16 8.80
N PRO A 93 2.92 -18.87 9.18
CA PRO A 93 3.70 -17.72 8.72
C PRO A 93 5.22 -17.92 8.90
N LEU A 94 6.03 -17.27 8.07
CA LEU A 94 7.48 -17.45 8.09
C LEU A 94 8.06 -16.96 9.42
N ASN A 95 9.00 -17.70 9.99
CA ASN A 95 9.63 -17.31 11.24
C ASN A 95 10.52 -16.08 11.06
N ASP A 96 10.28 -15.05 11.87
CA ASP A 96 11.17 -13.90 11.96
C ASP A 96 12.51 -14.34 12.57
N HIS A 97 13.60 -13.74 12.10
CA HIS A 97 14.92 -13.97 12.66
C HIS A 97 15.00 -13.34 14.06
N PRO A 98 15.63 -14.01 15.04
CA PRO A 98 15.76 -13.45 16.37
C PRO A 98 16.55 -12.13 16.32
N PRO A 99 16.22 -11.16 17.17
CA PRO A 99 17.00 -9.93 17.28
C PRO A 99 18.43 -10.26 17.70
N ARG A 100 19.38 -9.44 17.25
CA ARG A 100 20.79 -9.58 17.63
C ARG A 100 20.97 -9.32 19.12
N ALA A 101 21.92 -10.04 19.74
CA ALA A 101 22.30 -9.83 21.12
C ALA A 101 22.95 -8.45 21.30
N TRP A 102 22.74 -7.83 22.46
CA TRP A 102 23.36 -6.55 22.81
C TRP A 102 24.88 -6.68 22.91
N VAL A 103 25.60 -5.80 22.20
CA VAL A 103 27.08 -5.78 22.20
C VAL A 103 27.68 -4.65 23.04
N GLY A 104 26.86 -3.71 23.53
CA GLY A 104 27.37 -2.53 24.25
C GLY A 104 27.96 -2.82 25.63
N SER A 105 28.67 -1.82 26.17
CA SER A 105 29.41 -1.90 27.44
C SER A 105 28.57 -2.35 28.64
N THR A 106 29.24 -2.89 29.67
CA THR A 106 28.60 -3.29 30.94
C THR A 106 27.84 -2.10 31.54
N LEU A 107 26.55 -2.29 31.72
CA LEU A 107 25.60 -1.23 32.07
C LEU A 107 25.70 -0.88 33.56
N THR A 108 26.60 0.03 33.91
CA THR A 108 26.53 0.70 35.22
C THR A 108 25.42 1.76 35.18
N LYS A 109 24.85 2.06 36.36
CA LYS A 109 23.86 3.13 36.50
C LYS A 109 24.38 4.47 35.98
N GLU A 110 25.65 4.78 36.25
CA GLU A 110 26.34 5.99 35.81
C GLU A 110 26.47 6.08 34.28
N ASN A 111 26.81 4.98 33.61
CA ASN A 111 26.90 4.93 32.15
C ASN A 111 25.53 5.18 31.49
N LEU A 112 24.46 4.60 32.06
CA LEU A 112 23.09 4.81 31.60
C LEU A 112 22.64 6.26 31.79
N GLU A 113 22.88 6.86 32.96
CA GLU A 113 22.54 8.26 33.22
C GLU A 113 23.30 9.20 32.28
N THR A 114 24.58 8.95 32.05
CA THR A 114 25.41 9.71 31.11
C THR A 114 24.90 9.61 29.68
N ALA A 115 24.53 8.41 29.23
CA ALA A 115 23.97 8.19 27.90
C ALA A 115 22.63 8.91 27.71
N VAL A 116 21.73 8.84 28.69
CA VAL A 116 20.45 9.55 28.67
C VAL A 116 20.66 11.06 28.56
N LEU A 117 21.58 11.63 29.36
CA LEU A 117 21.91 13.07 29.29
C LEU A 117 22.42 13.47 27.91
N LYS A 118 23.29 12.67 27.28
CA LYS A 118 23.77 12.93 25.91
C LYS A 118 22.65 12.84 24.87
N GLY A 119 21.74 11.87 25.00
CA GLY A 119 20.57 11.76 24.13
C GLY A 119 19.65 12.99 24.24
N GLN A 120 19.42 13.48 25.46
CA GLN A 120 18.64 14.68 25.71
C GLN A 120 19.32 15.95 25.15
N ASP A 121 20.64 16.08 25.30
CA ASP A 121 21.41 17.19 24.74
C ASP A 121 21.37 17.21 23.21
N ALA A 122 21.55 16.04 22.57
CA ALA A 122 21.43 15.90 21.12
C ALA A 122 20.05 16.31 20.61
N LEU A 123 18.97 15.96 21.33
CA LEU A 123 17.62 16.40 20.99
C LEU A 123 17.45 17.92 21.12
N GLN A 124 18.00 18.56 22.16
CA GLN A 124 17.94 20.03 22.29
C GLN A 124 18.71 20.74 21.18
N LYS A 125 19.87 20.20 20.78
CA LYS A 125 20.63 20.69 19.64
C LYS A 125 19.84 20.58 18.35
N ARG A 126 19.20 19.43 18.10
CA ARG A 126 18.30 19.23 16.95
C ARG A 126 17.19 20.29 16.91
N LYS A 127 16.48 20.50 18.03
CA LYS A 127 15.41 21.51 18.14
C LYS A 127 15.91 22.93 17.87
N SER A 128 17.14 23.22 18.28
CA SER A 128 17.78 24.52 18.02
C SER A 128 18.07 24.74 16.54
N ILE A 129 18.48 23.68 15.81
CA ILE A 129 18.64 23.71 14.36
C ILE A 129 17.29 23.86 13.65
N GLU A 130 16.26 23.13 14.08
CA GLU A 130 14.91 23.21 13.47
C GLU A 130 14.35 24.64 13.45
N LYS A 131 14.66 25.46 14.46
CA LYS A 131 14.23 26.87 14.54
C LYS A 131 14.87 27.79 13.51
N THR A 132 16.04 27.42 12.97
CA THR A 132 16.78 28.25 12.00
C THR A 132 16.56 27.81 10.56
N LEU A 133 16.00 26.61 10.33
CA LEU A 133 15.79 26.05 9.01
C LEU A 133 14.55 26.63 8.34
N LYS A 134 14.70 27.02 7.07
CA LYS A 134 13.56 27.33 6.20
C LYS A 134 12.95 26.01 5.70
N PRO A 135 11.62 25.81 5.78
CA PRO A 135 10.96 24.66 5.18
C PRO A 135 10.97 24.72 3.64
N LEU A 136 10.62 23.60 3.02
CA LEU A 136 10.44 23.52 1.56
C LEU A 136 9.38 24.51 1.06
N ASP A 137 9.57 25.01 -0.17
CA ASP A 137 8.60 25.90 -0.80
C ASP A 137 7.28 25.16 -1.11
N ASN A 138 6.16 25.87 -0.94
CA ASN A 138 4.79 25.34 -0.95
C ASN A 138 4.37 24.64 -2.26
N ASP A 139 5.01 24.92 -3.39
CA ASP A 139 4.66 24.35 -4.69
C ASP A 139 5.76 23.46 -5.29
N SER A 140 6.72 23.03 -4.46
CA SER A 140 7.83 22.18 -4.90
C SER A 140 7.44 20.70 -4.99
N PRO A 141 7.97 19.94 -5.97
CA PRO A 141 7.83 18.48 -6.04
C PRO A 141 8.30 17.78 -4.76
N ALA A 142 9.35 18.29 -4.12
CA ALA A 142 9.85 17.81 -2.83
C ALA A 142 8.83 17.93 -1.69
N LEU A 143 8.08 19.03 -1.62
CA LEU A 143 7.01 19.17 -0.63
C LEU A 143 5.89 18.16 -0.90
N ARG A 144 5.48 18.00 -2.16
CA ARG A 144 4.47 17.01 -2.56
C ARG A 144 4.90 15.60 -2.21
N ALA A 145 6.18 15.24 -2.39
CA ALA A 145 6.72 13.96 -1.95
C ALA A 145 6.64 13.77 -0.43
N GLN A 146 6.96 14.81 0.37
CA GLN A 146 6.79 14.73 1.82
C GLN A 146 5.32 14.73 2.26
N ARG A 147 4.40 15.25 1.44
CA ARG A 147 2.95 15.15 1.65
C ARG A 147 2.40 13.78 1.28
N ALA A 148 2.92 13.15 0.22
CA ALA A 148 2.57 11.78 -0.18
C ALA A 148 2.96 10.73 0.87
N ALA A 149 3.86 11.05 1.80
CA ALA A 149 4.18 10.24 2.97
C ALA A 149 3.57 10.77 4.28
N ALA A 150 2.52 11.61 4.19
CA ALA A 150 1.85 12.35 5.27
C ALA A 150 2.17 11.90 6.72
N THR A 151 2.66 12.84 7.53
CA THR A 151 2.96 12.59 8.96
C THR A 151 1.95 13.31 9.85
N ALA A 152 1.26 12.57 10.70
CA ALA A 152 0.37 13.10 11.72
C ALA A 152 1.14 13.83 12.82
N TYR A 153 0.53 14.87 13.40
CA TYR A 153 1.14 15.70 14.43
C TYR A 153 1.60 14.91 15.68
N LYS A 154 0.93 13.80 16.01
CA LYS A 154 1.25 12.94 17.16
C LYS A 154 2.58 12.20 17.00
N VAL A 155 3.14 12.14 15.79
CA VAL A 155 4.40 11.43 15.53
C VAL A 155 5.61 12.19 16.03
N LYS A 156 5.67 13.52 15.86
CA LYS A 156 6.89 14.29 16.18
C LYS A 156 7.37 14.01 17.62
N PRO A 157 6.50 14.01 18.66
CA PRO A 157 6.92 13.64 20.01
C PRO A 157 7.48 12.21 20.14
N LEU A 158 6.92 11.22 19.43
CA LEU A 158 7.43 9.85 19.42
C LEU A 158 8.82 9.79 18.76
N ALA A 159 8.96 10.48 17.63
CA ALA A 159 10.21 10.58 16.87
C ALA A 159 11.33 11.27 17.67
N GLU A 160 11.02 12.33 18.41
CA GLU A 160 11.97 13.00 19.28
C GLU A 160 12.47 12.09 20.42
N SER A 161 11.55 11.32 21.01
CA SER A 161 11.87 10.34 22.06
C SER A 161 12.79 9.24 21.55
N ALA A 162 12.47 8.68 20.38
CA ALA A 162 13.27 7.65 19.73
C ALA A 162 14.65 8.17 19.29
N PHE A 163 14.71 9.38 18.71
CA PHE A 163 15.98 10.02 18.34
C PHE A 163 16.91 10.20 19.55
N ALA A 164 16.37 10.64 20.70
CA ALA A 164 17.17 10.76 21.91
C ALA A 164 17.69 9.40 22.40
N ALA A 165 16.89 8.33 22.28
CA ALA A 165 17.30 6.97 22.62
C ALA A 165 18.39 6.41 21.66
N GLU A 166 18.34 6.76 20.37
CA GLU A 166 19.39 6.40 19.40
C GLU A 166 20.74 7.04 19.76
N GLU A 167 20.75 8.34 20.09
CA GLU A 167 21.97 9.05 20.46
C GLU A 167 22.52 8.60 21.82
N ALA A 168 21.64 8.24 22.75
CA ALA A 168 22.04 7.56 23.98
C ALA A 168 22.65 6.16 23.70
N THR A 169 22.04 5.39 22.79
CA THR A 169 22.58 4.09 22.36
C THR A 169 23.99 4.23 21.81
N ARG A 170 24.24 5.24 20.96
CA ARG A 170 25.57 5.57 20.43
C ARG A 170 26.60 5.81 21.53
N THR A 171 26.19 6.44 22.62
CA THR A 171 27.05 6.64 23.80
C THR A 171 27.38 5.32 24.50
N LEU A 172 26.40 4.43 24.66
CA LEU A 172 26.56 3.17 25.41
C LEU A 172 27.47 2.16 24.70
N VAL A 173 27.53 2.23 23.37
CA VAL A 173 28.36 1.35 22.55
C VAL A 173 29.72 1.96 22.19
N ASN A 174 29.94 3.24 22.48
CA ASN A 174 31.20 3.92 22.19
C ASN A 174 32.37 3.25 22.92
N GLY A 175 33.40 2.85 22.17
CA GLY A 175 34.56 2.11 22.70
C GLY A 175 34.41 0.58 22.72
N THR A 176 33.31 0.04 22.17
CA THR A 176 33.19 -1.39 21.83
C THR A 176 33.93 -1.66 20.51
N ASP A 177 34.41 -2.89 20.30
CA ASP A 177 35.11 -3.28 19.06
C ASP A 177 34.24 -3.03 17.82
N ASP A 178 34.73 -2.21 16.88
CA ASP A 178 34.03 -1.82 15.65
C ASP A 178 33.57 -3.05 14.84
N THR A 179 34.33 -4.15 14.84
CA THR A 179 33.98 -5.38 14.10
C THR A 179 32.73 -6.07 14.66
N THR A 180 32.45 -5.89 15.96
CA THR A 180 31.23 -6.41 16.61
C THR A 180 30.03 -5.50 16.39
N ILE A 181 30.25 -4.20 16.17
CA ILE A 181 29.22 -3.20 15.90
C ILE A 181 28.80 -3.19 14.42
N GLU A 182 29.71 -3.48 13.49
CA GLU A 182 29.39 -3.62 12.05
C GLU A 182 28.29 -4.65 11.82
N ALA A 183 28.27 -5.71 12.63
CA ALA A 183 27.20 -6.70 12.64
C ALA A 183 25.95 -6.24 13.45
N GLY A 184 25.76 -4.96 13.76
CA GLY A 184 24.59 -4.38 14.45
C GLY A 184 24.59 -4.52 15.97
N VAL A 185 24.16 -3.45 16.68
CA VAL A 185 24.27 -3.39 18.15
C VAL A 185 23.26 -4.24 18.93
N GLY A 186 22.23 -4.74 18.25
CA GLY A 186 21.18 -5.58 18.85
C GLY A 186 20.22 -4.84 19.79
N VAL A 187 19.49 -5.64 20.59
CA VAL A 187 18.46 -5.15 21.50
C VAL A 187 19.02 -4.97 22.91
N GLY A 188 19.16 -3.72 23.33
CA GLY A 188 19.72 -3.33 24.61
C GLY A 188 18.73 -3.33 25.79
N PRO A 189 19.15 -2.76 26.93
CA PRO A 189 18.33 -2.68 28.14
C PRO A 189 17.11 -1.77 27.93
N GLN A 190 16.12 -1.90 28.81
CA GLN A 190 14.95 -1.02 28.80
C GLN A 190 15.35 0.42 29.13
N THR A 191 14.74 1.36 28.43
CA THR A 191 14.91 2.80 28.67
C THR A 191 14.19 3.26 29.94
N ASN A 192 13.27 2.46 30.50
CA ASN A 192 12.60 2.70 31.79
C ASN A 192 12.02 4.12 31.95
N SER A 193 11.41 4.66 30.88
CA SER A 193 10.84 6.01 30.86
C SER A 193 11.85 7.14 31.12
N SER A 194 13.13 6.90 30.79
CA SER A 194 14.17 7.95 30.71
C SER A 194 13.86 8.99 29.63
N PHE A 195 12.99 8.65 28.68
CA PHE A 195 12.46 9.53 27.64
C PHE A 195 10.93 9.55 27.70
N ASN A 196 10.31 10.45 26.94
CA ASN A 196 8.86 10.53 26.84
C ASN A 196 8.32 9.34 26.04
N GLU A 197 8.11 8.21 26.71
CA GLU A 197 7.73 6.94 26.09
C GLU A 197 6.21 6.81 25.88
N PRO A 198 5.79 6.15 24.78
CA PRO A 198 4.39 5.84 24.51
C PRO A 198 3.83 4.78 25.48
N ALA A 199 2.51 4.67 25.52
CA ALA A 199 1.79 3.78 26.42
C ALA A 199 2.20 2.29 26.27
N TYR A 200 2.54 1.85 25.06
CA TYR A 200 2.97 0.47 24.79
C TYR A 200 4.33 0.10 25.37
N CYS A 201 5.11 1.06 25.90
CA CYS A 201 6.35 0.77 26.62
C CYS A 201 6.11 0.28 28.05
N ARG A 202 4.85 0.31 28.52
CA ARG A 202 4.47 -0.10 29.87
C ARG A 202 3.41 -1.19 29.78
N PRO A 203 3.33 -2.09 30.79
CA PRO A 203 2.24 -3.03 30.87
C PRO A 203 0.88 -2.33 30.80
N PRO A 204 -0.12 -2.88 30.09
CA PRO A 204 -1.46 -2.29 30.03
C PRO A 204 -2.03 -2.11 31.44
N THR A 205 -2.48 -0.90 31.76
CA THR A 205 -3.02 -0.58 33.09
C THR A 205 -4.48 -0.97 33.24
N LYS A 206 -5.18 -1.23 32.13
CA LYS A 206 -6.57 -1.65 32.07
C LYS A 206 -6.71 -2.82 31.09
N PRO A 207 -7.58 -3.80 31.38
CA PRO A 207 -7.91 -4.83 30.40
C PRO A 207 -8.64 -4.21 29.21
N CYS A 208 -8.54 -4.88 28.06
CA CYS A 208 -9.30 -4.50 26.87
C CYS A 208 -10.81 -4.57 27.15
N VAL A 209 -11.53 -3.54 26.73
CA VAL A 209 -12.99 -3.56 26.70
C VAL A 209 -13.41 -4.36 25.48
N LEU A 210 -14.01 -5.53 25.71
CA LEU A 210 -14.54 -6.34 24.62
C LEU A 210 -15.71 -5.62 23.96
N SER A 211 -15.65 -5.51 22.65
CA SER A 211 -16.63 -4.83 21.82
C SER A 211 -16.81 -5.60 20.52
N LYS A 212 -18.03 -5.55 19.99
CA LYS A 212 -18.39 -6.02 18.64
C LYS A 212 -17.62 -5.28 17.55
N TYR A 213 -17.21 -4.03 17.82
CA TYR A 213 -16.56 -3.15 16.86
C TYR A 213 -15.07 -2.98 17.16
N ARG A 214 -14.29 -2.82 16.08
CA ARG A 214 -12.87 -2.49 16.14
C ARG A 214 -12.66 -1.10 16.76
N THR A 215 -11.62 -0.96 17.57
CA THR A 215 -11.08 0.34 17.93
C THR A 215 -10.59 1.08 16.69
N GLN A 216 -10.43 2.41 16.77
CA GLN A 216 -10.00 3.19 15.61
C GLN A 216 -8.52 2.99 15.28
N ASP A 217 -7.70 2.76 16.30
CA ASP A 217 -6.24 2.63 16.17
C ASP A 217 -5.77 1.18 16.07
N GLY A 218 -6.69 0.21 15.99
CA GLY A 218 -6.38 -1.23 15.95
C GLY A 218 -5.98 -1.84 17.29
N SER A 219 -5.94 -1.07 18.38
CA SER A 219 -5.66 -1.59 19.72
C SER A 219 -6.71 -2.62 20.16
N CYS A 220 -6.33 -3.54 21.05
CA CYS A 220 -7.21 -4.61 21.54
C CYS A 220 -7.77 -5.58 20.49
N ASN A 221 -7.17 -5.62 19.29
CA ASN A 221 -7.38 -6.74 18.36
C ASN A 221 -6.79 -8.02 18.95
N ASN A 222 -5.47 -8.03 19.18
CA ASN A 222 -4.79 -9.08 19.91
C ASN A 222 -4.87 -8.82 21.42
N LEU A 223 -5.53 -9.71 22.17
CA LEU A 223 -5.77 -9.53 23.60
C LEU A 223 -4.50 -9.73 24.46
N ASN A 224 -3.50 -10.45 23.94
CA ASN A 224 -2.23 -10.69 24.63
C ASN A 224 -1.24 -9.52 24.44
N ASN A 225 -1.30 -8.84 23.29
CA ASN A 225 -0.42 -7.73 22.92
C ASN A 225 -1.21 -6.48 22.46
N PRO A 226 -2.11 -5.94 23.31
CA PRO A 226 -3.20 -5.06 22.87
C PRO A 226 -2.77 -3.67 22.38
N LEU A 227 -1.55 -3.22 22.70
CA LEU A 227 -1.06 -1.88 22.34
C LEU A 227 0.05 -1.90 21.27
N LEU A 228 0.46 -3.08 20.78
CA LEU A 228 1.57 -3.23 19.82
C LEU A 228 1.16 -3.96 18.56
N TRP A 229 0.52 -5.12 18.69
CA TRP A 229 0.30 -6.02 17.57
C TRP A 229 -0.86 -5.52 16.71
N GLY A 230 -0.49 -4.93 15.56
CA GLY A 230 -1.39 -4.32 14.59
C GLY A 230 -1.91 -2.92 14.94
N ALA A 231 -1.52 -2.36 16.10
CA ALA A 231 -1.94 -1.03 16.53
C ALA A 231 -1.17 0.08 15.80
N SER A 232 -1.85 1.21 15.59
CA SER A 232 -1.30 2.39 14.94
C SER A 232 -0.24 3.11 15.80
N ASN A 233 0.65 3.88 15.17
CA ASN A 233 1.74 4.61 15.82
C ASN A 233 2.72 3.72 16.60
N THR A 234 3.00 2.53 16.06
CA THR A 234 3.94 1.53 16.61
C THR A 234 5.11 1.29 15.65
N PRO A 235 6.23 0.74 16.12
CA PRO A 235 7.33 0.33 15.24
C PRO A 235 6.88 -0.74 14.22
N PHE A 236 7.41 -0.70 13.00
CA PHE A 236 7.25 -1.81 12.06
C PHE A 236 7.83 -3.13 12.62
N ARG A 237 7.25 -4.26 12.22
CA ARG A 237 7.81 -5.59 12.52
C ARG A 237 9.11 -5.81 11.75
N ARG A 238 10.13 -6.36 12.41
CA ARG A 238 11.40 -6.75 11.79
C ARG A 238 11.45 -8.25 11.53
N VAL A 239 11.58 -8.63 10.25
CA VAL A 239 11.72 -10.03 9.81
C VAL A 239 13.17 -10.48 9.85
N ILE A 240 14.08 -9.61 9.40
CA ILE A 240 15.53 -9.79 9.49
C ILE A 240 16.08 -8.58 10.27
N PRO A 241 17.03 -8.77 11.21
CA PRO A 241 17.67 -7.67 11.92
C PRO A 241 18.17 -6.56 10.97
N PRO A 242 18.06 -5.28 11.36
CA PRO A 242 18.45 -4.18 10.50
C PRO A 242 19.96 -4.13 10.23
N ASP A 243 20.29 -3.67 9.04
CA ASP A 243 21.64 -3.53 8.50
C ASP A 243 21.96 -2.05 8.29
N TYR A 244 22.50 -1.43 9.34
CA TYR A 244 22.92 -0.03 9.38
C TYR A 244 24.43 0.08 9.32
N GLY A 245 24.96 1.10 8.64
CA GLY A 245 26.39 1.24 8.40
C GLY A 245 27.25 1.45 9.65
N ASP A 246 26.64 1.87 10.75
CA ASP A 246 27.25 2.05 12.08
C ASP A 246 26.66 1.07 13.10
N GLY A 247 25.90 0.08 12.62
CA GLY A 247 25.17 -0.88 13.44
C GLY A 247 23.99 -0.32 14.22
N ILE A 248 23.73 1.00 14.21
CA ILE A 248 22.70 1.67 15.03
C ILE A 248 21.63 2.32 14.17
N SER A 249 22.00 3.31 13.36
CA SER A 249 21.02 4.15 12.66
C SER A 249 21.53 4.82 11.39
N SER A 250 22.83 4.83 11.09
CA SER A 250 23.35 5.40 9.85
C SER A 250 22.92 4.54 8.65
N PRO A 251 22.47 5.14 7.53
CA PRO A 251 22.00 4.38 6.37
C PRO A 251 22.96 3.28 5.91
N ARG A 252 22.40 2.20 5.35
CA ARG A 252 23.16 1.01 4.93
C ARG A 252 24.35 1.37 4.03
N GLN A 253 25.47 0.67 4.25
CA GLN A 253 26.69 0.76 3.45
C GLN A 253 26.91 -0.55 2.68
N GLY A 254 27.86 -0.54 1.74
CA GLY A 254 28.28 -1.75 1.03
C GLY A 254 28.97 -2.74 1.97
N ASN A 255 29.05 -4.00 1.55
CA ASN A 255 29.54 -5.11 2.37
C ASN A 255 30.98 -4.96 2.88
N ASN A 256 31.75 -4.06 2.28
CA ASN A 256 33.14 -3.73 2.63
C ASN A 256 33.27 -2.38 3.37
N GLY A 257 32.16 -1.85 3.91
CA GLY A 257 32.10 -0.55 4.58
C GLY A 257 32.21 0.66 3.64
N THR A 258 32.23 0.45 2.31
CA THR A 258 32.22 1.57 1.36
C THR A 258 30.80 2.07 1.09
N LYS A 259 30.67 3.33 0.65
CA LYS A 259 29.36 3.87 0.25
C LYS A 259 28.79 3.08 -0.94
N LEU A 260 27.51 2.74 -0.86
CA LEU A 260 26.74 2.21 -1.98
C LEU A 260 26.65 3.24 -3.13
N PRO A 261 26.46 2.79 -4.40
CA PRO A 261 26.21 3.70 -5.52
C PRO A 261 25.01 4.61 -5.23
N SER A 262 24.96 5.81 -5.83
CA SER A 262 23.81 6.69 -5.60
C SER A 262 22.52 5.99 -6.03
N ALA A 263 21.42 6.24 -5.30
CA ALA A 263 20.12 5.70 -5.68
C ALA A 263 19.71 6.13 -7.09
N ARG A 264 20.12 7.35 -7.50
CA ARG A 264 19.92 7.85 -8.86
C ARG A 264 20.73 7.09 -9.91
N ASP A 265 21.99 6.78 -9.64
CA ASP A 265 22.83 6.01 -10.57
C ASP A 265 22.25 4.62 -10.80
N VAL A 266 21.70 3.99 -9.73
CA VAL A 266 20.99 2.71 -9.84
C VAL A 266 19.71 2.86 -10.66
N SER A 267 18.93 3.92 -10.43
CA SER A 267 17.72 4.22 -11.20
C SER A 267 18.00 4.32 -12.71
N VAL A 268 18.93 5.19 -13.11
CA VAL A 268 19.27 5.41 -14.54
C VAL A 268 20.00 4.23 -15.19
N THR A 269 20.67 3.39 -14.40
CA THR A 269 21.43 2.24 -14.91
C THR A 269 20.55 0.99 -15.04
N VAL A 270 19.80 0.64 -14.00
CA VAL A 270 19.05 -0.61 -13.89
C VAL A 270 17.58 -0.42 -14.27
N HIS A 271 16.95 0.65 -13.77
CA HIS A 271 15.50 0.85 -13.82
C HIS A 271 15.03 1.75 -14.97
N ARG A 272 15.64 1.59 -16.15
CA ARG A 272 15.35 2.43 -17.32
C ARG A 272 13.89 2.30 -17.77
N PRO A 273 13.31 3.33 -18.40
CA PRO A 273 11.96 3.21 -18.96
C PRO A 273 11.84 2.11 -20.01
N SER A 274 10.72 1.38 -19.93
CA SER A 274 10.24 0.41 -20.91
C SER A 274 8.77 0.68 -21.19
N TYR A 275 8.31 0.31 -22.38
CA TYR A 275 6.92 0.44 -22.84
C TYR A 275 6.24 -0.92 -22.96
N ALA A 276 6.75 -1.94 -22.26
CA ALA A 276 6.13 -3.25 -22.20
C ALA A 276 4.85 -3.18 -21.35
N HIS A 277 3.72 -3.56 -21.94
CA HIS A 277 2.42 -3.58 -21.29
C HIS A 277 1.98 -5.00 -20.99
N ASP A 278 1.26 -5.19 -19.88
CA ASP A 278 0.49 -6.40 -19.62
C ASP A 278 -1.00 -6.11 -19.86
N SER A 279 -1.52 -6.60 -20.99
CA SER A 279 -2.94 -6.44 -21.34
C SER A 279 -3.90 -7.27 -20.49
N SER A 280 -3.38 -8.15 -19.63
CA SER A 280 -4.18 -9.00 -18.75
C SER A 280 -4.74 -8.22 -17.56
N PHE A 281 -4.15 -7.07 -17.22
CA PHE A 281 -4.55 -6.24 -16.08
C PHE A 281 -4.74 -4.77 -16.46
N THR A 282 -5.55 -4.07 -15.68
CA THR A 282 -5.83 -2.64 -15.85
C THR A 282 -5.18 -1.84 -14.73
N VAL A 283 -5.03 -0.52 -14.93
CA VAL A 283 -4.53 0.40 -13.89
C VAL A 283 -5.34 0.30 -12.59
N MET A 284 -6.59 -0.19 -12.63
CA MET A 284 -7.37 -0.48 -11.43
C MET A 284 -6.68 -1.45 -10.47
N LEU A 285 -5.85 -2.39 -10.97
CA LEU A 285 -5.02 -3.26 -10.12
C LEU A 285 -4.07 -2.44 -9.24
N ALA A 286 -3.36 -1.47 -9.84
CA ALA A 286 -2.45 -0.59 -9.13
C ALA A 286 -3.20 0.38 -8.19
N VAL A 287 -4.36 0.89 -8.61
CA VAL A 287 -5.21 1.77 -7.79
C VAL A 287 -5.73 1.04 -6.54
N TRP A 288 -6.23 -0.19 -6.69
CA TRP A 288 -6.66 -1.00 -5.55
C TRP A 288 -5.49 -1.35 -4.64
N GLY A 289 -4.34 -1.75 -5.21
CA GLY A 289 -3.12 -2.03 -4.45
C GLY A 289 -2.65 -0.83 -3.62
N GLN A 290 -2.65 0.37 -4.19
CA GLN A 290 -2.32 1.61 -3.49
C GLN A 290 -3.35 1.95 -2.39
N PHE A 291 -4.65 1.81 -2.69
CA PHE A 291 -5.71 2.06 -1.72
C PHE A 291 -5.59 1.14 -0.50
N ILE A 292 -5.27 -0.14 -0.70
CA ILE A 292 -5.04 -1.10 0.38
C ILE A 292 -3.70 -0.85 1.09
N ASP A 293 -2.62 -0.49 0.39
CA ASP A 293 -1.36 -0.06 1.03
C ASP A 293 -1.62 1.08 2.02
N HIS A 294 -2.44 2.05 1.62
CA HIS A 294 -2.77 3.20 2.44
C HIS A 294 -3.63 2.85 3.66
N ASP A 295 -4.31 1.70 3.66
CA ASP A 295 -5.12 1.20 4.78
C ASP A 295 -4.24 0.61 5.89
N ILE A 296 -3.13 -0.03 5.50
CA ILE A 296 -2.31 -0.83 6.41
C ILE A 296 -0.92 -0.22 6.67
N THR A 297 -0.44 0.68 5.80
CA THR A 297 0.86 1.33 5.94
C THR A 297 0.79 2.85 5.85
N ALA A 298 1.53 3.51 6.74
CA ALA A 298 1.78 4.95 6.72
C ALA A 298 3.13 5.24 7.39
N THR A 299 4.23 5.02 6.66
CA THR A 299 5.59 5.32 7.16
C THR A 299 5.72 6.80 7.46
N ALA A 300 5.91 7.16 8.73
CA ALA A 300 6.09 8.55 9.10
C ALA A 300 7.43 9.12 8.63
N LEU A 301 7.44 10.39 8.22
CA LEU A 301 8.65 11.17 8.01
C LEU A 301 9.01 12.03 9.22
N SER A 302 10.31 12.23 9.43
CA SER A 302 10.82 13.25 10.36
C SER A 302 10.33 14.64 9.94
N LYS A 303 9.95 15.48 10.91
CA LYS A 303 9.41 16.83 10.69
C LYS A 303 10.22 17.89 11.42
N GLY A 304 10.29 19.08 10.82
CA GLY A 304 10.96 20.24 11.38
C GLY A 304 10.10 20.99 12.39
N GLU A 305 10.42 22.25 12.66
CA GLU A 305 9.67 23.10 13.59
C GLU A 305 8.20 23.22 13.15
N ASN A 306 7.27 23.20 14.10
CA ASN A 306 5.82 23.20 13.85
C ASN A 306 5.32 22.12 12.86
N SER A 307 5.98 20.96 12.85
CA SER A 307 5.69 19.85 11.94
C SER A 307 5.86 20.19 10.44
N SER A 308 6.68 21.19 10.13
CA SER A 308 6.98 21.61 8.76
C SER A 308 7.83 20.58 8.00
N ALA A 309 7.79 20.66 6.67
CA ALA A 309 8.63 19.88 5.78
C ALA A 309 10.10 20.31 5.86
N ILE A 310 11.02 19.35 5.82
CA ILE A 310 12.46 19.61 5.96
C ILE A 310 13.10 19.73 4.57
N SER A 311 13.89 20.78 4.33
CA SER A 311 14.79 20.87 3.17
C SER A 311 16.17 20.34 3.54
N CYS A 312 16.71 19.49 2.68
CA CYS A 312 17.95 18.74 2.84
C CYS A 312 18.99 19.00 1.76
N CYS A 313 18.62 19.67 0.66
CA CYS A 313 19.56 20.08 -0.37
C CYS A 313 20.18 21.45 -0.13
N ASN A 314 19.68 22.23 0.83
CA ASN A 314 20.33 23.47 1.24
C ASN A 314 21.55 23.18 2.13
N LEU A 315 22.74 23.23 1.53
CA LEU A 315 24.01 22.95 2.21
C LEU A 315 24.62 24.19 2.89
N ILE A 316 23.95 25.35 2.84
CA ILE A 316 24.46 26.58 3.47
C ILE A 316 23.99 26.63 4.92
N GLY A 317 24.90 26.36 5.85
CA GLY A 317 24.64 26.45 7.29
C GLY A 317 24.39 25.08 7.95
N PRO A 318 23.71 25.04 9.11
CA PRO A 318 23.44 23.79 9.81
C PRO A 318 22.44 22.94 9.02
N VAL A 319 22.75 21.66 8.81
CA VAL A 319 21.86 20.68 8.17
C VAL A 319 21.08 19.91 9.23
N HIS A 320 19.81 19.63 8.97
CA HIS A 320 19.01 18.81 9.87
C HIS A 320 19.59 17.39 9.99
N PRO A 321 19.70 16.78 11.20
CA PRO A 321 20.30 15.45 11.38
C PRO A 321 19.56 14.32 10.65
N GLU A 322 18.28 14.53 10.35
CA GLU A 322 17.43 13.59 9.60
C GLU A 322 17.51 13.76 8.07
N CYS A 323 18.43 14.56 7.56
CA CYS A 323 18.63 14.71 6.12
C CYS A 323 19.45 13.58 5.53
N PHE A 324 18.96 13.00 4.44
CA PHE A 324 19.66 11.96 3.68
C PHE A 324 19.41 12.11 2.17
N PRO A 325 19.76 13.27 1.58
CA PRO A 325 19.45 13.57 0.19
C PRO A 325 20.05 12.54 -0.78
N VAL A 326 19.39 12.35 -1.92
CA VAL A 326 19.94 11.55 -3.01
C VAL A 326 20.96 12.41 -3.77
N LYS A 327 22.18 11.89 -3.90
CA LYS A 327 23.24 12.56 -4.65
C LYS A 327 22.96 12.45 -6.14
N LEU A 328 23.05 13.56 -6.87
CA LEU A 328 22.97 13.59 -8.32
C LEU A 328 24.34 13.94 -8.90
N ASP A 329 24.74 13.25 -9.96
CA ASP A 329 25.98 13.56 -10.68
C ASP A 329 25.76 14.75 -11.62
N ARG A 330 26.85 15.46 -11.95
CA ARG A 330 26.76 16.68 -12.79
C ARG A 330 26.33 16.38 -14.22
N GLU A 331 26.65 15.18 -14.68
CA GLU A 331 26.32 14.65 -15.99
C GLU A 331 25.07 13.74 -15.95
N ASP A 332 24.22 13.86 -14.92
CA ASP A 332 22.93 13.15 -14.85
C ASP A 332 22.10 13.46 -16.11
N PRO A 333 21.50 12.44 -16.78
CA PRO A 333 20.85 12.62 -18.07
C PRO A 333 19.65 13.60 -18.04
N PHE A 334 19.01 13.81 -16.89
CA PHE A 334 17.85 14.68 -16.74
C PHE A 334 18.20 15.92 -15.90
N TYR A 335 18.80 15.72 -14.73
CA TYR A 335 19.01 16.80 -13.76
C TYR A 335 20.14 17.78 -14.15
N GLN A 336 21.01 17.42 -15.10
CA GLN A 336 22.02 18.34 -15.64
C GLN A 336 21.38 19.58 -16.30
N ASP A 337 20.21 19.44 -16.91
CA ASP A 337 19.49 20.53 -17.59
C ASP A 337 18.96 21.58 -16.60
N TYR A 338 18.85 21.19 -15.33
CA TYR A 338 18.44 22.04 -14.21
C TYR A 338 19.61 22.44 -13.28
N ASN A 339 20.84 22.01 -13.60
CA ASN A 339 22.04 22.22 -12.80
C ASN A 339 21.88 21.77 -11.34
N LEU A 340 21.22 20.63 -11.12
CA LEU A 340 20.98 20.06 -9.79
C LEU A 340 21.96 18.93 -9.50
N THR A 341 22.56 18.95 -8.29
CA THR A 341 23.46 17.90 -7.80
C THR A 341 22.90 17.18 -6.55
N CYS A 342 21.65 17.46 -6.19
CA CYS A 342 20.99 16.96 -5.00
C CYS A 342 19.49 16.86 -5.24
N MET A 343 18.90 15.71 -4.87
CA MET A 343 17.47 15.51 -4.80
C MET A 343 17.03 15.36 -3.33
N GLU A 344 15.97 16.07 -2.98
CA GLU A 344 15.46 16.18 -1.61
C GLU A 344 15.02 14.82 -1.05
N PHE A 345 15.54 14.46 0.12
CA PHE A 345 15.12 13.27 0.87
C PHE A 345 15.35 13.48 2.36
N VAL A 346 14.28 13.25 3.13
CA VAL A 346 14.29 13.23 4.60
C VAL A 346 14.03 11.81 5.09
N ARG A 347 14.76 11.43 6.13
CA ARG A 347 14.64 10.13 6.78
C ARG A 347 13.27 9.93 7.40
N SER A 348 12.82 8.69 7.39
CA SER A 348 11.60 8.26 8.09
C SER A 348 11.75 8.49 9.59
N ALA A 349 10.70 8.93 10.26
CA ALA A 349 10.70 9.19 11.70
C ALA A 349 11.03 7.90 12.47
N PRO A 350 11.95 7.96 13.45
CA PRO A 350 12.25 6.82 14.29
C PRO A 350 11.11 6.55 15.28
N ALA A 351 10.92 5.28 15.63
CA ALA A 351 9.89 4.81 16.54
C ALA A 351 10.50 4.41 17.90
N PRO A 352 9.85 4.75 19.03
CA PRO A 352 10.28 4.26 20.33
C PRO A 352 10.18 2.74 20.40
N THR A 353 11.30 2.06 20.67
CA THR A 353 11.34 0.59 20.90
C THR A 353 11.30 0.23 22.38
N CYS A 354 11.21 1.24 23.26
CA CYS A 354 11.23 1.11 24.73
C CYS A 354 12.56 0.53 25.28
N ARG A 355 13.60 0.49 24.43
CA ARG A 355 14.92 -0.05 24.71
C ARG A 355 15.98 0.77 23.99
N PHE A 356 17.20 0.71 24.48
CA PHE A 356 18.36 1.14 23.69
C PHE A 356 18.64 0.11 22.60
N GLY A 357 19.16 0.53 21.45
CA GLY A 357 19.41 -0.37 20.33
C GLY A 357 19.32 0.30 18.97
N GLN A 358 19.13 -0.54 17.96
CA GLN A 358 19.05 -0.13 16.56
C GLN A 358 17.77 0.68 16.28
N ARG A 359 17.83 1.54 15.27
CA ARG A 359 16.72 2.38 14.83
C ARG A 359 15.59 1.55 14.21
N GLU A 360 14.36 1.83 14.62
CA GLU A 360 13.16 1.31 13.99
C GLU A 360 12.29 2.45 13.46
N GLN A 361 11.54 2.23 12.39
CA GLN A 361 10.66 3.24 11.79
C GLN A 361 9.23 3.11 12.28
N LEU A 362 8.52 4.23 12.32
CA LEU A 362 7.16 4.31 12.82
C LEU A 362 6.13 4.05 11.71
N ASN A 363 5.24 3.09 11.95
CA ASN A 363 3.99 2.97 11.19
C ASN A 363 2.89 3.75 11.89
N GLN A 364 2.25 4.67 11.18
CA GLN A 364 1.13 5.45 11.74
C GLN A 364 -0.22 4.80 11.50
N ALA A 365 -0.33 3.85 10.57
CA ALA A 365 -1.57 3.14 10.26
C ALA A 365 -1.77 1.94 11.21
N SER A 366 -3.03 1.52 11.42
CA SER A 366 -3.31 0.17 11.90
C SER A 366 -2.85 -0.85 10.85
N ALA A 367 -2.53 -2.08 11.25
CA ALA A 367 -2.11 -3.10 10.28
C ALA A 367 -3.29 -3.76 9.54
N PHE A 368 -4.52 -3.58 10.03
CA PHE A 368 -5.67 -4.35 9.58
C PHE A 368 -6.33 -3.72 8.35
N LEU A 369 -6.89 -4.58 7.49
CA LEU A 369 -7.81 -4.16 6.43
C LEU A 369 -9.15 -3.80 7.08
N ASP A 370 -9.26 -2.58 7.58
CA ASP A 370 -10.36 -2.10 8.41
C ASP A 370 -11.04 -0.83 7.87
N GLY A 371 -10.61 -0.37 6.69
CA GLY A 371 -11.13 0.83 6.04
C GLY A 371 -10.64 2.13 6.66
N SER A 372 -9.53 2.13 7.40
CA SER A 372 -8.88 3.33 7.91
C SER A 372 -8.57 4.38 6.82
N THR A 373 -8.44 4.00 5.56
CA THR A 373 -8.40 4.92 4.40
C THR A 373 -9.64 5.81 4.27
N VAL A 374 -10.80 5.28 4.67
CA VAL A 374 -12.10 5.98 4.70
C VAL A 374 -12.32 6.64 6.06
N TYR A 375 -11.99 5.96 7.15
CA TYR A 375 -12.38 6.36 8.51
C TYR A 375 -11.27 7.02 9.34
N SER A 376 -10.03 7.02 8.86
CA SER A 376 -8.78 7.30 9.60
C SER A 376 -8.40 6.21 10.59
N PHE A 377 -7.19 6.24 11.13
CA PHE A 377 -6.77 5.49 12.32
C PHE A 377 -6.80 6.35 13.61
N SER A 378 -7.36 7.57 13.52
CA SER A 378 -7.53 8.47 14.67
C SER A 378 -8.99 8.81 14.91
N GLU A 379 -9.48 8.50 16.10
CA GLU A 379 -10.87 8.78 16.52
C GLU A 379 -11.27 10.25 16.34
N ALA A 380 -10.37 11.19 16.68
CA ALA A 380 -10.60 12.61 16.46
C ALA A 380 -10.87 12.97 14.98
N LYS A 381 -10.12 12.38 14.05
CA LYS A 381 -10.29 12.60 12.61
C LYS A 381 -11.54 11.87 12.09
N THR A 382 -11.81 10.65 12.57
CA THR A 382 -13.06 9.94 12.28
C THR A 382 -14.29 10.78 12.64
N ASN A 383 -14.29 11.38 13.84
CA ASN A 383 -15.38 12.24 14.29
C ASN A 383 -15.52 13.52 13.45
N GLN A 384 -14.41 14.07 12.95
CA GLN A 384 -14.43 15.21 12.02
C GLN A 384 -14.97 14.83 10.64
N LEU A 385 -14.81 13.59 10.19
CA LEU A 385 -15.32 13.10 8.91
C LEU A 385 -16.81 12.75 8.97
N ARG A 386 -17.37 12.50 10.16
CA ARG A 386 -18.79 12.15 10.35
C ARG A 386 -19.70 13.37 10.24
N ALA A 387 -20.88 13.16 9.68
CA ALA A 387 -21.96 14.14 9.66
C ALA A 387 -22.67 14.26 11.02
N GLY A 388 -22.58 13.23 11.86
CA GLY A 388 -23.30 13.13 13.14
C GLY A 388 -24.82 12.97 12.98
N LEU A 389 -25.26 12.58 11.79
CA LEU A 389 -26.66 12.32 11.47
C LEU A 389 -26.79 11.07 10.60
N GLY A 390 -27.62 10.12 11.06
CA GLY A 390 -27.95 8.90 10.30
C GLY A 390 -26.78 7.95 10.10
N GLY A 391 -25.73 8.07 10.91
CA GLY A 391 -24.50 7.30 10.83
C GLY A 391 -23.65 7.62 9.60
N GLN A 392 -23.86 8.77 8.93
CA GLN A 392 -23.24 9.11 7.66
C GLN A 392 -21.90 9.87 7.81
N LEU A 393 -21.07 9.79 6.77
CA LEU A 393 -19.92 10.67 6.52
C LEU A 393 -20.38 11.99 5.89
N ARG A 394 -19.66 13.07 6.19
CA ARG A 394 -19.84 14.37 5.51
C ARG A 394 -19.47 14.23 4.04
N MET A 395 -20.26 14.89 3.19
CA MET A 395 -20.02 15.00 1.75
C MET A 395 -20.18 16.45 1.31
N LEU A 396 -19.46 16.85 0.26
CA LEU A 396 -19.68 18.10 -0.45
C LEU A 396 -20.74 17.89 -1.52
N LYS A 397 -21.88 18.58 -1.40
CA LYS A 397 -22.96 18.49 -2.39
C LYS A 397 -22.74 19.48 -3.53
N LEU A 398 -22.62 18.99 -4.76
CA LEU A 398 -22.55 19.81 -5.98
C LEU A 398 -23.68 19.41 -6.94
N GLY A 399 -24.82 20.09 -6.82
CA GLY A 399 -26.00 19.74 -7.62
C GLY A 399 -26.48 18.31 -7.28
N PRO A 400 -26.60 17.40 -8.27
CA PRO A 400 -27.08 16.04 -8.05
C PRO A 400 -26.01 15.03 -7.61
N TRP A 401 -24.73 15.41 -7.51
CA TRP A 401 -23.66 14.49 -7.08
C TRP A 401 -22.92 14.97 -5.83
N ASP A 402 -22.45 14.00 -5.05
CA ASP A 402 -21.69 14.20 -3.81
C ASP A 402 -20.19 13.96 -4.06
N LEU A 403 -19.34 14.87 -3.61
CA LEU A 403 -17.88 14.71 -3.55
C LEU A 403 -17.42 14.54 -2.10
N LEU A 404 -16.15 14.17 -1.91
CA LEU A 404 -15.52 14.22 -0.59
C LEU A 404 -15.55 15.67 -0.05
N PRO A 405 -15.50 15.87 1.27
CA PRO A 405 -15.37 17.20 1.85
C PRO A 405 -14.12 17.93 1.34
N PRO A 406 -14.15 19.26 1.15
CA PRO A 406 -12.97 20.02 0.75
C PRO A 406 -11.98 20.12 1.92
N SER A 407 -10.70 19.91 1.66
CA SER A 407 -9.64 20.17 2.61
C SER A 407 -9.18 21.62 2.53
N MET A 408 -9.20 22.30 3.68
CA MET A 408 -8.74 23.67 3.85
C MET A 408 -7.25 23.76 4.23
N ASN A 409 -6.53 22.64 4.30
CA ASN A 409 -5.09 22.66 4.58
C ASN A 409 -4.33 23.20 3.36
N PRO A 410 -3.66 24.36 3.45
CA PRO A 410 -2.89 24.91 2.32
C PRO A 410 -1.72 24.02 1.90
N ASN A 411 -1.30 23.08 2.75
CA ASN A 411 -0.14 22.21 2.52
C ASN A 411 -0.51 20.80 2.00
N ASP A 412 -1.72 20.64 1.44
CA ASP A 412 -2.19 19.34 0.90
C ASP A 412 -1.62 19.00 -0.49
N GLY A 413 -0.68 19.78 -1.00
CA GLY A 413 0.06 19.51 -2.25
C GLY A 413 -0.70 19.90 -3.52
N CYS A 414 -2.03 19.81 -3.53
CA CYS A 414 -2.88 20.29 -4.63
C CYS A 414 -3.38 21.73 -4.44
N ASN A 415 -3.66 22.15 -3.20
CA ASN A 415 -4.32 23.43 -2.91
C ASN A 415 -3.47 24.60 -3.41
N THR A 416 -4.05 25.41 -4.31
CA THR A 416 -3.39 26.59 -4.89
C THR A 416 -4.30 27.80 -4.85
N VAL A 417 -3.70 28.99 -4.85
CA VAL A 417 -4.45 30.26 -4.90
C VAL A 417 -5.41 30.29 -6.09
N GLU A 418 -4.97 29.81 -7.26
CA GLU A 418 -5.78 29.78 -8.48
C GLU A 418 -7.00 28.86 -8.36
N MET A 419 -6.82 27.64 -7.86
CA MET A 419 -7.91 26.66 -7.78
C MET A 419 -8.88 27.00 -6.64
N ASN A 420 -8.36 27.49 -5.51
CA ASN A 420 -9.17 27.95 -4.39
C ASN A 420 -10.06 29.14 -4.82
N ALA A 421 -9.55 30.07 -5.64
CA ALA A 421 -10.34 31.17 -6.20
C ALA A 421 -11.48 30.68 -7.13
N LYS A 422 -11.35 29.50 -7.73
CA LYS A 422 -12.38 28.81 -8.51
C LYS A 422 -13.32 27.95 -7.65
N GLY A 423 -13.17 27.96 -6.33
CA GLY A 423 -13.93 27.13 -5.39
C GLY A 423 -13.57 25.64 -5.46
N ARG A 424 -12.38 25.30 -5.98
CA ARG A 424 -11.89 23.93 -6.12
C ARG A 424 -10.75 23.68 -5.14
N TYR A 425 -10.85 22.62 -4.37
CA TYR A 425 -9.94 22.28 -3.29
C TYR A 425 -9.43 20.85 -3.42
N CYS A 426 -8.37 20.53 -2.69
CA CYS A 426 -8.09 19.14 -2.33
C CYS A 426 -9.26 18.55 -1.52
N PHE A 427 -9.29 17.23 -1.37
CA PHE A 427 -10.31 16.52 -0.62
C PHE A 427 -9.81 16.02 0.74
N GLU A 428 -10.71 15.95 1.71
CA GLU A 428 -10.49 15.36 3.02
C GLU A 428 -11.02 13.92 3.04
N SER A 429 -10.24 12.97 3.56
CA SER A 429 -10.63 11.56 3.75
C SER A 429 -9.97 11.01 5.02
N GLY A 430 -10.24 9.75 5.37
CA GLY A 430 -9.59 9.03 6.46
C GLY A 430 -8.06 9.07 6.40
N ASP A 431 -7.51 8.83 5.20
CA ASP A 431 -6.10 8.96 4.89
C ASP A 431 -5.73 10.32 4.29
N ASP A 432 -4.57 10.86 4.70
CA ASP A 432 -4.09 12.19 4.29
C ASP A 432 -3.53 12.23 2.87
N ARG A 433 -3.22 11.08 2.28
CA ARG A 433 -2.62 10.93 0.94
C ARG A 433 -3.69 10.74 -0.13
N ALA A 434 -4.97 10.85 0.21
CA ALA A 434 -6.09 10.64 -0.71
C ALA A 434 -6.03 11.49 -2.00
N ASN A 435 -5.30 12.61 -2.01
CA ASN A 435 -5.13 13.49 -3.17
C ASN A 435 -3.87 13.23 -3.99
N GLU A 436 -3.08 12.20 -3.67
CA GLU A 436 -1.81 11.93 -4.35
C GLU A 436 -1.98 11.77 -5.87
N ASN A 437 -3.06 11.11 -6.31
CA ASN A 437 -3.46 11.04 -7.70
C ASN A 437 -4.98 10.94 -7.86
N LEU A 438 -5.47 11.32 -9.05
CA LEU A 438 -6.90 11.34 -9.38
C LEU A 438 -7.61 10.00 -9.16
N HIS A 439 -7.00 8.88 -9.54
CA HIS A 439 -7.64 7.56 -9.43
C HIS A 439 -7.80 7.15 -7.96
N LEU A 440 -6.79 7.37 -7.14
CA LEU A 440 -6.84 7.14 -5.69
C LEU A 440 -7.92 8.01 -5.02
N THR A 441 -7.98 9.31 -5.34
CA THR A 441 -9.04 10.20 -4.82
C THR A 441 -10.42 9.70 -5.18
N THR A 442 -10.57 9.20 -6.41
CA THR A 442 -11.83 8.61 -6.89
C THR A 442 -12.20 7.35 -6.10
N MET A 443 -11.22 6.50 -5.76
CA MET A 443 -11.44 5.32 -4.91
C MET A 443 -11.93 5.74 -3.51
N HIS A 444 -11.29 6.72 -2.87
CA HIS A 444 -11.77 7.26 -1.59
C HIS A 444 -13.22 7.79 -1.68
N LEU A 445 -13.55 8.49 -2.77
CA LEU A 445 -14.91 8.99 -3.00
C LEU A 445 -15.93 7.85 -3.11
N ILE A 446 -15.62 6.80 -3.87
CA ILE A 446 -16.49 5.64 -4.05
C ILE A 446 -16.79 4.96 -2.72
N TRP A 447 -15.76 4.74 -1.90
CA TRP A 447 -15.94 4.09 -0.60
C TRP A 447 -16.64 4.96 0.44
N ALA A 448 -16.46 6.29 0.41
CA ALA A 448 -17.24 7.21 1.24
C ALA A 448 -18.74 7.20 0.85
N ARG A 449 -19.05 7.16 -0.46
CA ARG A 449 -20.42 6.98 -0.94
C ARG A 449 -20.97 5.61 -0.53
N GLN A 450 -20.17 4.55 -0.61
CA GLN A 450 -20.57 3.21 -0.21
C GLN A 450 -20.96 3.16 1.26
N HIS A 451 -20.18 3.80 2.15
CA HIS A 451 -20.55 3.95 3.54
C HIS A 451 -21.92 4.62 3.70
N ASN A 452 -22.15 5.76 3.04
CA ASN A 452 -23.41 6.50 3.15
C ASN A 452 -24.61 5.71 2.58
N ARG A 453 -24.40 4.91 1.53
CA ARG A 453 -25.39 3.97 0.98
C ARG A 453 -25.74 2.88 2.01
N LEU A 454 -24.75 2.24 2.63
CA LEU A 454 -24.95 1.24 3.69
C LEU A 454 -25.69 1.85 4.89
N ALA A 455 -25.21 2.98 5.42
CA ALA A 455 -25.81 3.68 6.55
C ALA A 455 -27.28 4.04 6.30
N PHE A 456 -27.61 4.52 5.11
CA PHE A 456 -28.98 4.84 4.71
C PHE A 456 -29.90 3.62 4.71
N ILE A 457 -29.44 2.49 4.16
CA ILE A 457 -30.22 1.24 4.13
C ILE A 457 -30.40 0.70 5.55
N LEU A 458 -29.34 0.70 6.37
CA LEU A 458 -29.38 0.25 7.77
C LEU A 458 -30.34 1.12 8.61
N LYS A 459 -30.32 2.45 8.47
CA LYS A 459 -31.28 3.33 9.17
C LYS A 459 -32.73 3.00 8.82
N LYS A 460 -33.00 2.69 7.55
CA LYS A 460 -34.34 2.31 7.10
C LYS A 460 -34.76 0.94 7.64
N LEU A 461 -33.85 -0.03 7.68
CA LEU A 461 -34.11 -1.36 8.21
C LEU A 461 -34.30 -1.37 9.73
N ASN A 462 -33.51 -0.56 10.43
CA ASN A 462 -33.47 -0.46 11.88
C ASN A 462 -33.71 0.99 12.34
N PRO A 463 -34.96 1.51 12.29
CA PRO A 463 -35.23 2.89 12.68
C PRO A 463 -34.85 3.25 14.12
N HIS A 464 -34.79 2.23 15.00
CA HIS A 464 -34.46 2.35 16.41
C HIS A 464 -32.95 2.48 16.69
N TRP A 465 -32.08 2.17 15.72
CA TRP A 465 -30.65 2.42 15.87
C TRP A 465 -30.35 3.92 15.86
N ASP A 466 -29.45 4.32 16.76
CA ASP A 466 -28.92 5.68 16.81
C ASP A 466 -27.81 5.90 15.77
N ASP A 467 -27.27 7.12 15.73
CA ASP A 467 -26.20 7.50 14.80
C ASP A 467 -24.96 6.60 14.93
N GLU A 468 -24.59 6.24 16.17
CA GLU A 468 -23.37 5.49 16.46
C GLU A 468 -23.47 4.05 15.99
N ILE A 469 -24.57 3.36 16.31
CA ILE A 469 -24.77 1.96 15.89
C ILE A 469 -24.76 1.87 14.35
N ILE A 470 -25.43 2.80 13.66
CA ILE A 470 -25.48 2.80 12.19
C ILE A 470 -24.10 3.04 11.61
N PHE A 471 -23.36 4.01 12.14
CA PHE A 471 -22.00 4.30 11.70
C PHE A 471 -21.09 3.07 11.86
N GLN A 472 -21.11 2.42 13.03
CA GLN A 472 -20.24 1.28 13.32
C GLN A 472 -20.62 0.03 12.50
N GLU A 473 -21.91 -0.26 12.31
CA GLU A 473 -22.33 -1.37 11.45
C GLU A 473 -22.00 -1.11 9.98
N ALA A 474 -22.20 0.11 9.48
CA ALA A 474 -21.78 0.48 8.12
C ALA A 474 -20.26 0.37 7.95
N ARG A 475 -19.47 0.84 8.92
CA ARG A 475 -18.01 0.67 8.96
C ARG A 475 -17.59 -0.79 8.96
N ARG A 476 -18.25 -1.61 9.77
CA ARG A 476 -17.96 -3.05 9.91
C ARG A 476 -18.24 -3.81 8.61
N ILE A 477 -19.39 -3.57 7.97
CA ILE A 477 -19.73 -4.14 6.66
C ILE A 477 -18.71 -3.70 5.61
N LEU A 478 -18.37 -2.41 5.55
CA LEU A 478 -17.43 -1.87 4.57
C LEU A 478 -16.03 -2.50 4.73
N GLY A 479 -15.54 -2.65 5.96
CA GLY A 479 -14.27 -3.35 6.22
C GLY A 479 -14.31 -4.81 5.73
N ALA A 480 -15.42 -5.52 5.95
CA ALA A 480 -15.61 -6.87 5.44
C ALA A 480 -15.65 -6.92 3.91
N GLN A 481 -16.28 -5.95 3.25
CA GLN A 481 -16.27 -5.81 1.79
C GLN A 481 -14.86 -5.61 1.24
N MET A 482 -14.05 -4.76 1.87
CA MET A 482 -12.66 -4.54 1.48
C MET A 482 -11.78 -5.78 1.69
N GLN A 483 -11.95 -6.48 2.82
CA GLN A 483 -11.29 -7.77 3.07
C GLN A 483 -11.66 -8.80 2.00
N HIS A 484 -12.95 -8.95 1.71
CA HIS A 484 -13.43 -9.91 0.71
C HIS A 484 -12.85 -9.61 -0.67
N ILE A 485 -12.96 -8.39 -1.19
CA ILE A 485 -12.39 -8.00 -2.50
C ILE A 485 -10.88 -8.24 -2.54
N THR A 486 -10.16 -7.91 -1.47
CA THR A 486 -8.71 -8.06 -1.43
C THR A 486 -8.29 -9.53 -1.59
N TYR A 487 -8.95 -10.46 -0.90
CA TYR A 487 -8.59 -11.88 -0.94
C TYR A 487 -9.28 -12.66 -2.07
N ALA A 488 -10.40 -12.16 -2.61
CA ALA A 488 -11.14 -12.78 -3.71
C ALA A 488 -10.64 -12.34 -5.09
N GLU A 489 -10.21 -11.09 -5.25
CA GLU A 489 -9.85 -10.50 -6.55
C GLU A 489 -8.37 -10.10 -6.62
N PHE A 490 -7.88 -9.33 -5.65
CA PHE A 490 -6.54 -8.72 -5.74
C PHE A 490 -5.40 -9.71 -5.50
N LEU A 491 -5.43 -10.47 -4.38
CA LEU A 491 -4.36 -11.40 -4.06
C LEU A 491 -4.20 -12.53 -5.09
N PRO A 492 -5.27 -13.16 -5.60
CA PRO A 492 -5.15 -14.13 -6.70
C PRO A 492 -4.50 -13.53 -7.94
N ALA A 493 -4.80 -12.28 -8.29
CA ALA A 493 -4.22 -11.61 -9.45
C ALA A 493 -2.69 -11.41 -9.33
N ILE A 494 -2.18 -11.10 -8.13
CA ILE A 494 -0.75 -10.81 -7.94
C ILE A 494 0.07 -12.02 -7.48
N LEU A 495 -0.50 -12.93 -6.67
CA LEU A 495 0.21 -14.09 -6.13
C LEU A 495 0.06 -15.34 -7.01
N GLY A 496 -1.03 -15.42 -7.79
CA GLY A 496 -1.42 -16.63 -8.49
C GLY A 496 -2.23 -17.58 -7.61
N GLN A 497 -3.14 -18.32 -8.25
CA GLN A 497 -4.07 -19.19 -7.56
C GLN A 497 -3.40 -20.39 -6.86
N ASP A 498 -2.28 -20.86 -7.41
CA ASP A 498 -1.44 -21.90 -6.83
C ASP A 498 -0.89 -21.51 -5.44
N VAL A 499 -0.41 -20.28 -5.31
CA VAL A 499 0.06 -19.74 -4.02
C VAL A 499 -1.11 -19.53 -3.06
N MET A 500 -2.23 -18.99 -3.56
CA MET A 500 -3.44 -18.77 -2.75
C MET A 500 -3.92 -20.05 -2.08
N TRP A 501 -4.00 -21.16 -2.82
CA TRP A 501 -4.39 -22.46 -2.24
C TRP A 501 -3.31 -23.05 -1.33
N SER A 502 -2.05 -23.02 -1.76
CA SER A 502 -0.96 -23.66 -1.02
C SER A 502 -0.75 -23.05 0.37
N LEU A 503 -1.08 -21.76 0.54
CA LEU A 503 -0.93 -21.01 1.80
C LEU A 503 -2.26 -20.75 2.52
N ASN A 504 -3.35 -21.39 2.09
CA ASN A 504 -4.69 -21.23 2.68
C ASN A 504 -5.16 -19.75 2.75
N LEU A 505 -4.76 -18.95 1.76
CA LEU A 505 -5.18 -17.56 1.62
C LEU A 505 -6.58 -17.46 1.02
N THR A 506 -7.07 -18.51 0.36
CA THR A 506 -8.43 -18.56 -0.21
C THR A 506 -9.53 -18.38 0.82
N LEU A 507 -10.65 -17.81 0.37
CA LEU A 507 -11.84 -17.58 1.17
C LEU A 507 -12.72 -18.83 1.23
N GLN A 508 -13.59 -18.92 2.24
CA GLN A 508 -14.61 -19.96 2.30
C GLN A 508 -15.79 -19.57 1.40
N GLU A 509 -16.41 -20.55 0.76
CA GLU A 509 -17.64 -20.33 -0.04
C GLU A 509 -18.88 -20.26 0.88
N GLU A 510 -18.91 -21.08 1.92
CA GLU A 510 -20.01 -21.21 2.89
C GLU A 510 -19.49 -21.26 4.33
N GLY A 511 -20.36 -21.01 5.31
CA GLY A 511 -20.01 -21.06 6.74
C GLY A 511 -18.93 -20.06 7.16
N TYR A 512 -18.16 -20.43 8.18
CA TYR A 512 -17.12 -19.63 8.83
C TYR A 512 -15.70 -20.13 8.52
N ALA A 513 -14.70 -19.28 8.78
CA ALA A 513 -13.29 -19.64 8.77
C ALA A 513 -12.67 -19.41 10.16
N ASP A 514 -12.40 -20.49 10.90
CA ASP A 514 -11.69 -20.43 12.18
C ASP A 514 -10.17 -20.37 11.95
N VAL A 515 -9.69 -19.18 11.60
CA VAL A 515 -8.30 -18.95 11.20
C VAL A 515 -7.52 -18.05 12.17
N TYR A 516 -8.18 -17.49 13.18
CA TYR A 516 -7.52 -16.54 14.08
C TYR A 516 -6.53 -17.24 15.01
N ASP A 517 -5.27 -16.86 14.93
CA ASP A 517 -4.20 -17.31 15.81
C ASP A 517 -3.68 -16.12 16.66
N PRO A 518 -3.99 -16.07 17.97
CA PRO A 518 -3.54 -14.98 18.84
C PRO A 518 -2.02 -14.96 19.09
N THR A 519 -1.26 -15.95 18.60
CA THR A 519 0.20 -16.01 18.66
C THR A 519 0.87 -15.40 17.44
N VAL A 520 0.11 -15.13 16.36
CA VAL A 520 0.63 -14.47 15.16
C VAL A 520 0.63 -12.96 15.34
N ASN A 521 1.78 -12.34 15.06
CA ASN A 521 1.91 -10.88 15.02
C ASN A 521 1.47 -10.35 13.64
N PRO A 522 0.36 -9.58 13.55
CA PRO A 522 -0.15 -9.03 12.29
C PRO A 522 0.56 -7.74 11.87
N SER A 523 1.40 -7.14 12.73
CA SER A 523 2.06 -5.85 12.43
C SER A 523 2.79 -5.89 11.09
N ILE A 524 2.63 -4.82 10.31
CA ILE A 524 3.28 -4.67 9.02
C ILE A 524 4.79 -4.77 9.17
N ALA A 525 5.39 -5.60 8.32
CA ALA A 525 6.83 -5.74 8.26
C ALA A 525 7.49 -4.55 7.58
N ASN A 526 8.67 -4.16 8.08
CA ASN A 526 9.39 -3.00 7.59
C ASN A 526 9.71 -3.09 6.09
N HIS A 527 10.21 -4.25 5.64
CA HIS A 527 10.52 -4.54 4.24
C HIS A 527 9.28 -4.54 3.33
N PHE A 528 8.09 -4.87 3.87
CA PHE A 528 6.83 -4.82 3.14
C PHE A 528 6.49 -3.39 2.71
N SER A 529 6.45 -2.45 3.67
CA SER A 529 6.11 -1.04 3.40
C SER A 529 7.22 -0.26 2.67
N SER A 530 8.50 -0.57 2.93
CA SER A 530 9.62 0.22 2.40
C SER A 530 10.21 -0.31 1.09
N ALA A 531 9.89 -1.54 0.67
CA ALA A 531 10.41 -2.12 -0.56
C ALA A 531 9.38 -2.97 -1.31
N VAL A 532 8.93 -4.11 -0.77
CA VAL A 532 8.33 -5.15 -1.63
C VAL A 532 6.92 -4.84 -2.12
N PHE A 533 6.07 -4.18 -1.32
CA PHE A 533 4.73 -3.80 -1.78
C PHE A 533 4.75 -2.58 -2.72
N ARG A 534 5.91 -1.95 -2.89
CA ARG A 534 6.15 -0.88 -3.86
C ARG A 534 6.41 -1.40 -5.29
N PHE A 535 6.28 -2.70 -5.52
CA PHE A 535 6.30 -3.25 -6.89
C PHE A 535 5.23 -2.61 -7.76
N ALA A 536 4.10 -2.19 -7.18
CA ALA A 536 3.01 -1.56 -7.91
C ALA A 536 3.43 -0.28 -8.67
N HIS A 537 4.53 0.38 -8.28
CA HIS A 537 5.07 1.51 -9.03
C HIS A 537 5.55 1.13 -10.44
N THR A 538 5.91 -0.13 -10.68
CA THR A 538 6.32 -0.62 -12.02
C THR A 538 5.11 -0.89 -12.92
N LEU A 539 3.92 -1.11 -12.34
CA LEU A 539 2.68 -1.32 -13.08
C LEU A 539 2.16 -0.04 -13.76
N LEU A 540 2.60 1.14 -13.32
CA LEU A 540 2.03 2.40 -13.75
C LEU A 540 2.55 2.81 -15.14
N PRO A 541 1.67 3.01 -16.13
CA PRO A 541 2.08 3.43 -17.47
C PRO A 541 2.40 4.92 -17.51
N GLY A 542 3.19 5.34 -18.50
CA GLY A 542 3.48 6.76 -18.70
C GLY A 542 2.29 7.59 -19.21
N LEU A 543 1.36 6.94 -19.91
CA LEU A 543 0.19 7.60 -20.47
C LEU A 543 -1.08 6.93 -19.95
N ILE A 544 -1.96 7.73 -19.36
CA ILE A 544 -3.30 7.33 -18.96
C ILE A 544 -4.22 7.46 -20.17
N HIS A 545 -4.86 6.35 -20.52
CA HIS A 545 -5.74 6.23 -21.67
C HIS A 545 -7.17 6.56 -21.28
N ASN A 546 -7.83 7.43 -22.05
CA ASN A 546 -9.25 7.66 -21.93
C ASN A 546 -9.95 7.62 -23.29
N ILE A 547 -11.20 7.13 -23.27
CA ILE A 547 -12.05 6.95 -24.44
C ILE A 547 -13.35 7.73 -24.21
N ASP A 548 -13.64 8.68 -25.08
CA ASP A 548 -14.94 9.34 -25.11
C ASP A 548 -16.01 8.34 -25.62
N ALA A 549 -17.00 8.06 -24.78
CA ALA A 549 -18.02 7.06 -25.08
C ALA A 549 -19.00 7.46 -26.19
N LYS A 550 -19.11 8.76 -26.53
CA LYS A 550 -20.02 9.27 -27.57
C LYS A 550 -19.33 9.36 -28.92
N THR A 551 -18.09 9.82 -28.95
CA THR A 551 -17.34 10.05 -30.19
C THR A 551 -16.39 8.90 -30.53
N GLY A 552 -16.06 8.04 -29.56
CA GLY A 552 -15.02 7.03 -29.68
C GLY A 552 -13.59 7.62 -29.73
N THR A 553 -13.43 8.92 -29.48
CA THR A 553 -12.12 9.58 -29.55
C THR A 553 -11.26 9.17 -28.36
N ILE A 554 -10.01 8.83 -28.66
CA ILE A 554 -9.01 8.47 -27.67
C ILE A 554 -8.21 9.72 -27.29
N SER A 555 -8.05 9.96 -25.99
CA SER A 555 -7.18 10.98 -25.42
C SER A 555 -6.16 10.36 -24.47
N TYR A 556 -4.97 10.95 -24.40
CA TYR A 556 -3.91 10.53 -23.49
C TYR A 556 -3.54 11.68 -22.55
N THR A 557 -3.29 11.33 -21.30
CA THR A 557 -2.78 12.26 -20.26
C THR A 557 -1.50 11.67 -19.68
N HIS A 558 -0.46 12.49 -19.56
CA HIS A 558 0.76 12.07 -18.89
C HIS A 558 0.48 11.77 -17.42
N LEU A 559 1.06 10.69 -16.88
CA LEU A 559 0.80 10.27 -15.50
C LEU A 559 1.10 11.38 -14.48
N HIS A 560 2.20 12.14 -14.64
CA HIS A 560 2.52 13.21 -13.69
C HIS A 560 1.43 14.31 -13.62
N GLU A 561 0.63 14.49 -14.67
CA GLU A 561 -0.40 15.54 -14.75
C GLU A 561 -1.65 15.22 -13.94
N ILE A 562 -1.85 13.95 -13.54
CA ILE A 562 -2.94 13.52 -12.67
C ILE A 562 -2.52 13.41 -11.20
N LEU A 563 -1.22 13.62 -10.89
CA LEU A 563 -0.70 13.62 -9.53
C LEU A 563 -1.00 14.96 -8.84
N PHE A 564 -1.49 14.92 -7.59
CA PHE A 564 -1.96 16.11 -6.86
C PHE A 564 -2.87 17.01 -7.71
N ASN A 565 -3.72 16.40 -8.53
CA ASN A 565 -4.65 17.09 -9.40
C ASN A 565 -6.03 16.42 -9.37
N PRO A 566 -6.78 16.57 -8.27
CA PRO A 566 -8.10 15.95 -8.12
C PRO A 566 -9.22 16.77 -8.81
N TYR A 567 -8.87 17.87 -9.49
CA TYR A 567 -9.82 18.88 -9.94
C TYR A 567 -10.76 18.42 -11.05
N GLU A 568 -10.42 17.33 -11.73
CA GLU A 568 -11.31 16.66 -12.68
C GLU A 568 -12.62 16.22 -12.01
N LEU A 569 -12.60 15.87 -10.72
CA LEU A 569 -13.78 15.43 -9.98
C LEU A 569 -14.83 16.54 -9.79
N TYR A 570 -14.46 17.81 -9.94
CA TYR A 570 -15.40 18.93 -9.89
C TYR A 570 -16.19 19.11 -11.20
N GLN A 571 -15.82 18.42 -12.28
CA GLN A 571 -16.51 18.48 -13.56
C GLN A 571 -17.73 17.55 -13.59
N ASP A 572 -18.73 17.89 -14.40
CA ASP A 572 -19.81 16.96 -14.71
C ASP A 572 -19.20 15.68 -15.31
N LYS A 573 -19.54 14.52 -14.75
CA LYS A 573 -18.99 13.19 -15.10
C LYS A 573 -17.48 12.99 -14.83
N GLY A 574 -16.81 13.90 -14.12
CA GLY A 574 -15.42 13.76 -13.72
C GLY A 574 -15.09 12.42 -13.02
N PRO A 575 -15.89 11.99 -12.01
CA PRO A 575 -15.70 10.68 -11.38
C PRO A 575 -15.83 9.50 -12.36
N LYS A 576 -16.79 9.56 -13.29
CA LYS A 576 -16.99 8.54 -14.35
C LYS A 576 -15.79 8.49 -15.30
N TYR A 577 -15.25 9.64 -15.69
CA TYR A 577 -14.01 9.74 -16.46
C TYR A 577 -12.84 9.08 -15.73
N ALA A 578 -12.63 9.43 -14.45
CA ALA A 578 -11.52 8.91 -13.67
C ALA A 578 -11.58 7.38 -13.55
N VAL A 579 -12.75 6.82 -13.22
CA VAL A 579 -12.96 5.37 -13.18
C VAL A 579 -12.69 4.74 -14.54
N LYS A 580 -13.30 5.24 -15.62
CA LYS A 580 -13.11 4.66 -16.97
C LYS A 580 -11.65 4.67 -17.42
N SER A 581 -10.90 5.73 -17.10
CA SER A 581 -9.48 5.79 -17.45
C SER A 581 -8.66 4.73 -16.71
N ALA A 582 -8.96 4.44 -15.44
CA ALA A 582 -8.32 3.35 -14.70
C ALA A 582 -8.70 1.95 -15.25
N LEU A 583 -9.95 1.77 -15.69
CA LEU A 583 -10.43 0.50 -16.27
C LEU A 583 -9.92 0.22 -17.69
N ASN A 584 -9.69 1.27 -18.48
CA ASN A 584 -9.35 1.15 -19.91
C ASN A 584 -7.84 1.26 -20.20
N THR A 585 -7.04 1.61 -19.20
CA THR A 585 -5.58 1.70 -19.34
C THR A 585 -4.94 0.39 -18.87
N PRO A 586 -4.21 -0.35 -19.74
CA PRO A 586 -3.42 -1.49 -19.33
C PRO A 586 -2.26 -1.07 -18.41
N VAL A 587 -1.85 -1.97 -17.52
CA VAL A 587 -0.62 -1.77 -16.73
C VAL A 587 0.63 -2.04 -17.55
N HIS A 588 1.77 -1.58 -17.06
CA HIS A 588 3.09 -2.06 -17.47
C HIS A 588 3.42 -3.40 -16.80
N THR A 589 4.37 -4.14 -17.38
CA THR A 589 4.85 -5.41 -16.80
C THR A 589 5.60 -5.19 -15.48
N VAL A 590 5.48 -6.12 -14.53
CA VAL A 590 6.33 -6.09 -13.33
C VAL A 590 7.73 -6.55 -13.69
N ASP A 591 8.61 -5.58 -13.90
CA ASP A 591 10.03 -5.79 -14.14
C ASP A 591 10.82 -4.61 -13.54
N PRO A 592 12.15 -4.54 -13.70
CA PRO A 592 12.92 -3.41 -13.20
C PRO A 592 12.59 -2.08 -13.88
N HIS A 593 11.86 -2.04 -14.99
CA HIS A 593 11.69 -0.83 -15.77
C HIS A 593 10.55 0.03 -15.24
N ILE A 594 10.78 1.34 -15.15
CA ILE A 594 9.82 2.30 -14.61
C ILE A 594 9.72 3.49 -15.57
N THR A 595 8.50 3.98 -15.79
CA THR A 595 8.23 5.10 -16.70
C THR A 595 8.95 6.39 -16.27
N ALA A 596 9.38 7.19 -17.26
CA ALA A 596 9.98 8.51 -17.05
C ALA A 596 9.07 9.46 -16.25
N GLU A 597 7.75 9.24 -16.34
CA GLU A 597 6.75 9.98 -15.57
C GLU A 597 6.91 9.86 -14.05
N LEU A 598 7.54 8.77 -13.59
CA LEU A 598 7.84 8.51 -12.18
C LEU A 598 9.33 8.57 -11.87
N SER A 599 10.22 8.32 -12.85
CA SER A 599 11.67 8.38 -12.62
C SER A 599 12.28 9.76 -12.84
N ASP A 600 11.61 10.68 -13.54
CA ASP A 600 12.13 12.03 -13.82
C ASP A 600 11.08 13.13 -13.53
N HIS A 601 9.80 12.85 -13.80
CA HIS A 601 8.72 13.84 -13.72
C HIS A 601 7.82 13.68 -12.47
N LEU A 602 8.24 12.92 -11.45
CA LEU A 602 7.40 12.69 -10.27
C LEU A 602 7.03 14.02 -9.60
N PHE A 603 5.72 14.25 -9.47
CA PHE A 603 5.14 15.48 -8.91
C PHE A 603 5.57 16.77 -9.60
N GLU A 604 6.06 16.70 -10.83
CA GLU A 604 6.25 17.87 -11.69
C GLU A 604 4.91 18.52 -12.00
N ARG A 605 4.87 19.86 -12.09
CA ARG A 605 3.67 20.60 -12.47
C ARG A 605 3.84 21.19 -13.85
N ARG A 606 2.78 21.17 -14.65
CA ARG A 606 2.73 21.92 -15.91
C ARG A 606 2.99 23.40 -15.70
N ALA A 607 3.82 23.96 -16.57
CA ALA A 607 3.97 25.39 -16.79
C ALA A 607 2.60 26.05 -17.06
N THR A 608 2.08 26.88 -16.17
CA THR A 608 1.01 27.81 -16.54
C THR A 608 1.63 29.02 -17.22
N PHE A 609 1.75 28.97 -18.55
CA PHE A 609 2.16 30.13 -19.34
C PHE A 609 1.07 31.20 -19.30
N ASN A 610 1.09 32.05 -18.28
CA ASN A 610 0.15 33.18 -18.15
C ASN A 610 0.57 34.40 -18.98
N GLY A 611 1.15 34.21 -20.17
CA GLY A 611 1.48 35.28 -21.12
C GLY A 611 2.43 36.39 -20.63
N SER A 612 2.91 36.32 -19.37
CA SER A 612 3.89 37.25 -18.83
C SER A 612 5.30 36.81 -19.21
N LEU A 613 6.03 37.72 -19.86
CA LEU A 613 7.44 37.59 -20.22
C LEU A 613 8.37 37.39 -18.99
N ASP A 614 7.85 37.57 -17.77
CA ASP A 614 8.61 37.39 -16.52
C ASP A 614 8.71 35.93 -16.07
N ALA A 615 7.94 35.01 -16.68
CA ALA A 615 8.01 33.56 -16.38
C ALA A 615 9.31 32.88 -16.87
N ALA A 616 10.15 33.60 -17.62
CA ALA A 616 11.44 33.11 -18.10
C ALA A 616 12.58 33.20 -17.06
N ALA A 617 12.35 33.81 -15.89
CA ALA A 617 13.40 34.10 -14.91
C ALA A 617 13.65 32.99 -13.87
N SER A 618 12.73 32.04 -13.71
CA SER A 618 12.92 30.86 -12.85
C SER A 618 12.49 29.61 -13.62
N PRO A 619 13.38 28.64 -13.89
CA PRO A 619 12.96 27.36 -14.44
C PRO A 619 11.91 26.76 -13.50
N LEU A 620 10.82 26.25 -14.06
CA LEU A 620 9.82 25.51 -13.29
C LEU A 620 10.50 24.39 -12.53
N PRO A 621 10.03 24.04 -11.32
CA PRO A 621 10.66 23.00 -10.54
C PRO A 621 10.51 21.66 -11.27
N CYS A 622 11.65 21.05 -11.65
CA CYS A 622 11.71 19.73 -12.26
C CYS A 622 11.16 18.65 -11.33
N GLY A 623 10.68 17.55 -11.89
CA GLY A 623 10.20 16.41 -11.11
C GLY A 623 11.27 15.68 -10.29
N LEU A 624 10.81 14.73 -9.49
CA LEU A 624 11.64 13.81 -8.70
C LEU A 624 11.72 12.43 -9.36
N ASP A 625 12.54 11.56 -8.76
CA ASP A 625 12.70 10.16 -9.14
C ASP A 625 12.17 9.23 -8.04
N LEU A 626 11.01 8.61 -8.25
CA LEU A 626 10.37 7.68 -7.32
C LEU A 626 11.23 6.42 -7.06
N VAL A 627 11.96 5.94 -8.06
CA VAL A 627 12.83 4.77 -7.95
C VAL A 627 13.97 5.07 -7.00
N SER A 628 14.60 6.22 -7.20
CA SER A 628 15.64 6.74 -6.31
C SER A 628 15.13 6.90 -4.89
N LEU A 629 13.91 7.43 -4.69
CA LEU A 629 13.29 7.55 -3.38
C LEU A 629 13.03 6.17 -2.72
N ASN A 630 12.63 5.15 -3.48
CA ASN A 630 12.40 3.79 -2.96
C ASN A 630 13.70 3.11 -2.51
N ILE A 631 14.75 3.18 -3.34
CA ILE A 631 16.07 2.64 -3.00
C ILE A 631 16.64 3.36 -1.77
N GLN A 632 16.59 4.70 -1.76
CA GLN A 632 17.06 5.51 -0.64
C GLN A 632 16.29 5.20 0.65
N ARG A 633 14.95 4.97 0.56
CA ARG A 633 14.10 4.57 1.68
C ARG A 633 14.48 3.21 2.24
N GLY A 634 14.76 2.21 1.39
CA GLY A 634 15.24 0.90 1.83
C GLY A 634 16.55 0.99 2.63
N ARG A 635 17.48 1.85 2.20
CA ARG A 635 18.75 2.10 2.90
C ARG A 635 18.58 2.88 4.21
N ASP A 636 17.67 3.86 4.24
CA ASP A 636 17.26 4.59 5.45
C ASP A 636 16.64 3.66 6.51
N HIS A 637 15.87 2.67 6.05
CA HIS A 637 15.24 1.66 6.89
C HIS A 637 16.18 0.53 7.29
N GLY A 638 17.46 0.56 6.89
CA GLY A 638 18.42 -0.50 7.22
C GLY A 638 17.95 -1.87 6.75
N LEU A 639 17.31 -1.95 5.57
CA LEU A 639 16.92 -3.24 5.00
C LEU A 639 18.19 -4.02 4.58
N PRO A 640 18.35 -5.28 5.00
CA PRO A 640 19.42 -6.13 4.50
C PRO A 640 19.40 -6.28 2.98
N ALA A 641 20.57 -6.62 2.42
CA ALA A 641 20.74 -6.85 0.99
C ALA A 641 19.81 -7.95 0.44
N TYR A 642 19.47 -7.82 -0.85
CA TYR A 642 18.61 -8.75 -1.58
C TYR A 642 18.91 -10.25 -1.35
N PRO A 643 20.17 -10.73 -1.39
CA PRO A 643 20.46 -12.16 -1.20
C PRO A 643 20.01 -12.71 0.17
N ALA A 644 19.94 -11.88 1.22
CA ALA A 644 19.45 -12.29 2.53
C ALA A 644 17.95 -12.64 2.51
N TRP A 645 17.17 -11.93 1.70
CA TRP A 645 15.74 -12.14 1.57
C TRP A 645 15.42 -13.39 0.75
N ARG A 646 16.17 -13.66 -0.33
CA ARG A 646 16.09 -14.97 -1.03
C ARG A 646 16.30 -16.13 -0.07
N GLN A 647 17.35 -16.05 0.77
CA GLN A 647 17.65 -17.08 1.75
C GLN A 647 16.55 -17.25 2.80
N HIS A 648 16.00 -16.14 3.29
CA HIS A 648 14.87 -16.15 4.22
C HIS A 648 13.67 -16.90 3.63
N CYS A 649 13.35 -16.64 2.36
CA CYS A 649 12.30 -17.30 1.58
C CYS A 649 12.62 -18.77 1.19
N GLY A 650 13.81 -19.28 1.52
CA GLY A 650 14.20 -20.67 1.24
C GLY A 650 14.85 -20.89 -0.12
N PHE A 651 15.07 -19.82 -0.89
CA PHE A 651 15.75 -19.90 -2.16
C PHE A 651 17.28 -19.86 -2.01
N SER A 652 17.99 -20.14 -3.11
CA SER A 652 19.44 -20.00 -3.18
C SER A 652 19.87 -18.56 -2.87
N ARG A 653 20.96 -18.43 -2.11
CA ARG A 653 21.62 -17.14 -1.86
C ARG A 653 22.74 -16.96 -2.88
N PRO A 654 22.63 -16.04 -3.85
CA PRO A 654 23.73 -15.76 -4.77
C PRO A 654 24.94 -15.22 -4.00
N ARG A 655 26.14 -15.68 -4.37
CA ARG A 655 27.44 -15.27 -3.80
C ARG A 655 28.29 -14.50 -4.81
N THR A 656 28.05 -14.73 -6.09
CA THR A 656 28.71 -14.05 -7.21
C THR A 656 27.66 -13.53 -8.19
N PHE A 657 28.05 -12.61 -9.08
CA PHE A 657 27.13 -12.13 -10.13
C PHE A 657 26.74 -13.24 -11.12
N ASP A 658 27.58 -14.27 -11.31
CA ASP A 658 27.27 -15.40 -12.17
C ASP A 658 26.13 -16.26 -11.60
N ASP A 659 26.01 -16.36 -10.27
CA ASP A 659 24.90 -17.06 -9.62
C ASP A 659 23.53 -16.40 -9.89
N LEU A 660 23.52 -15.15 -10.39
CA LEU A 660 22.28 -14.44 -10.76
C LEU A 660 21.76 -14.86 -12.13
N ALA A 661 22.54 -15.56 -12.96
CA ALA A 661 22.14 -15.91 -14.32
C ALA A 661 20.91 -16.85 -14.39
N GLU A 662 20.69 -17.65 -13.35
CA GLU A 662 19.51 -18.53 -13.23
C GLU A 662 18.30 -17.81 -12.61
N ILE A 663 18.49 -16.58 -12.12
CA ILE A 663 17.50 -15.82 -11.34
C ILE A 663 16.97 -14.61 -12.12
N LEU A 664 17.85 -13.92 -12.84
CA LEU A 664 17.59 -12.68 -13.54
C LEU A 664 17.78 -12.85 -15.05
N ASP A 665 17.13 -12.01 -15.85
CA ASP A 665 17.45 -11.93 -17.28
C ASP A 665 18.85 -11.33 -17.53
N VAL A 666 19.43 -11.63 -18.69
CA VAL A 666 20.80 -11.24 -19.07
C VAL A 666 21.00 -9.71 -19.01
N SER A 667 19.98 -8.93 -19.38
CA SER A 667 20.08 -7.46 -19.39
C SER A 667 20.10 -6.92 -17.97
N SER A 668 19.21 -7.40 -17.10
CA SER A 668 19.17 -7.01 -15.69
C SER A 668 20.43 -7.41 -14.94
N MET A 669 20.91 -8.65 -15.13
CA MET A 669 22.19 -9.10 -14.57
C MET A 669 23.35 -8.21 -15.01
N SER A 670 23.45 -7.90 -16.32
CA SER A 670 24.51 -7.03 -16.84
C SER A 670 24.49 -5.63 -16.24
N ARG A 671 23.30 -5.03 -16.08
CA ARG A 671 23.14 -3.68 -15.50
C ARG A 671 23.46 -3.65 -14.02
N ILE A 672 22.99 -4.64 -13.26
CA ILE A 672 23.27 -4.78 -11.83
C ILE A 672 24.76 -4.98 -11.58
N GLY A 673 25.41 -5.89 -12.35
CA GLY A 673 26.84 -6.15 -12.24
C GLY A 673 27.75 -4.98 -12.66
N LYS A 674 27.22 -3.99 -13.39
CA LYS A 674 27.95 -2.75 -13.72
C LYS A 674 27.97 -1.74 -12.59
N ILE A 675 26.94 -1.70 -11.73
CA ILE A 675 26.75 -0.62 -10.76
C ILE A 675 27.04 -1.04 -9.32
N TYR A 676 26.75 -2.29 -8.94
CA TYR A 676 27.09 -2.83 -7.63
C TYR A 676 28.46 -3.52 -7.65
N LYS A 677 29.20 -3.42 -6.54
CA LYS A 677 30.53 -4.06 -6.42
C LYS A 677 30.42 -5.53 -6.03
N SER A 678 29.39 -5.88 -5.27
CA SER A 678 29.09 -7.23 -4.80
C SER A 678 27.59 -7.52 -4.89
N VAL A 679 27.21 -8.80 -4.98
CA VAL A 679 25.80 -9.20 -4.88
C VAL A 679 25.20 -8.89 -3.52
N ASP A 680 26.03 -8.86 -2.47
CA ASP A 680 25.63 -8.46 -1.12
C ASP A 680 25.44 -6.94 -0.96
N ASP A 681 25.66 -6.16 -2.03
CA ASP A 681 25.35 -4.72 -2.05
C ASP A 681 23.97 -4.42 -2.64
N ILE A 682 23.37 -5.38 -3.36
CA ILE A 682 22.11 -5.17 -4.11
C ILE A 682 20.97 -4.81 -3.15
N ASP A 683 20.33 -3.67 -3.38
CA ASP A 683 19.17 -3.23 -2.62
C ASP A 683 17.98 -4.18 -2.86
N LEU A 684 17.21 -4.50 -1.81
CA LEU A 684 16.07 -5.43 -1.90
C LEU A 684 15.10 -5.05 -3.03
N TYR A 685 14.76 -3.75 -3.13
CA TYR A 685 13.85 -3.25 -4.17
C TYR A 685 14.34 -3.58 -5.58
N THR A 686 15.61 -3.30 -5.87
CA THR A 686 16.23 -3.54 -7.17
C THR A 686 16.36 -5.04 -7.47
N GLY A 687 16.85 -5.83 -6.51
CA GLY A 687 17.07 -7.26 -6.72
C GLY A 687 15.76 -8.04 -6.88
N ALA A 688 14.75 -7.75 -6.06
CA ALA A 688 13.48 -8.47 -6.11
C ALA A 688 12.65 -8.16 -7.37
N LEU A 689 12.70 -6.92 -7.87
CA LEU A 689 12.05 -6.54 -9.14
C LEU A 689 12.73 -7.14 -10.37
N ALA A 690 14.02 -7.49 -10.28
CA ALA A 690 14.79 -8.06 -11.38
C ALA A 690 14.62 -9.58 -11.53
N GLU A 691 13.94 -10.24 -10.60
CA GLU A 691 13.67 -11.67 -10.70
C GLU A 691 12.74 -11.97 -11.86
N ASN A 692 13.06 -13.02 -12.62
CA ASN A 692 12.16 -13.52 -13.66
C ASN A 692 10.88 -14.07 -13.00
N PRO A 693 9.68 -13.58 -13.38
CA PRO A 693 8.43 -14.03 -12.77
C PRO A 693 7.93 -15.38 -13.33
N ASN A 694 8.60 -15.97 -14.33
CA ASN A 694 8.29 -17.30 -14.89
C ASN A 694 6.81 -17.48 -15.29
N GLY A 695 6.23 -16.45 -15.92
CA GLY A 695 4.83 -16.45 -16.38
C GLY A 695 3.80 -16.05 -15.32
N ARG A 696 4.23 -15.71 -14.09
CA ARG A 696 3.40 -15.04 -13.08
C ARG A 696 3.53 -13.52 -13.20
N LEU A 697 2.80 -12.78 -12.36
CA LEU A 697 3.00 -11.34 -12.22
C LEU A 697 4.26 -11.02 -11.41
N LEU A 698 4.55 -11.78 -10.35
CA LEU A 698 5.61 -11.50 -9.40
C LEU A 698 6.74 -12.52 -9.47
N GLY A 699 7.97 -12.04 -9.26
CA GLY A 699 9.14 -12.88 -9.00
C GLY A 699 9.04 -13.62 -7.66
N PRO A 700 9.70 -14.78 -7.50
CA PRO A 700 9.60 -15.63 -6.31
C PRO A 700 9.78 -14.93 -4.96
N THR A 701 10.70 -13.98 -4.84
CA THR A 701 10.98 -13.25 -3.61
C THR A 701 9.88 -12.25 -3.25
N LEU A 702 9.32 -11.55 -4.25
CA LEU A 702 8.17 -10.68 -4.02
C LEU A 702 6.94 -11.50 -3.60
N THR A 703 6.68 -12.61 -4.28
CA THR A 703 5.59 -13.56 -3.93
C THR A 703 5.71 -14.02 -2.48
N CYS A 704 6.90 -14.48 -2.06
CA CYS A 704 7.17 -14.92 -0.69
C CYS A 704 6.82 -13.86 0.36
N LEU A 705 7.37 -12.65 0.20
CA LEU A 705 7.33 -11.61 1.22
C LEU A 705 5.96 -10.94 1.30
N ILE A 706 5.27 -10.81 0.17
CA ILE A 706 3.89 -10.32 0.12
C ILE A 706 2.92 -11.36 0.69
N ALA A 707 3.06 -12.63 0.32
CA ALA A 707 2.21 -13.70 0.85
C ALA A 707 2.31 -13.85 2.37
N ASP A 708 3.51 -13.74 2.96
CA ASP A 708 3.68 -13.80 4.42
C ASP A 708 2.93 -12.67 5.12
N GLN A 709 3.04 -11.45 4.59
CA GLN A 709 2.36 -10.31 5.19
C GLN A 709 0.85 -10.47 5.13
N PHE A 710 0.27 -10.81 3.97
CA PHE A 710 -1.18 -10.99 3.86
C PHE A 710 -1.68 -12.19 4.67
N LEU A 711 -0.94 -13.31 4.73
CA LEU A 711 -1.31 -14.41 5.60
C LEU A 711 -1.46 -13.94 7.05
N ARG A 712 -0.50 -13.17 7.55
CA ARG A 712 -0.53 -12.60 8.91
C ARG A 712 -1.67 -11.61 9.12
N LEU A 713 -2.05 -10.85 8.10
CA LEU A 713 -3.21 -9.96 8.16
C LEU A 713 -4.53 -10.71 8.24
N LYS A 714 -4.61 -11.91 7.64
CA LYS A 714 -5.78 -12.80 7.74
C LYS A 714 -5.84 -13.49 9.10
N VAL A 715 -4.79 -14.22 9.47
CA VAL A 715 -4.81 -15.10 10.66
C VAL A 715 -4.53 -14.36 11.96
N GLY A 716 -3.87 -13.20 11.92
CA GLY A 716 -3.60 -12.38 13.10
C GLY A 716 -4.71 -11.37 13.43
N ASP A 717 -5.83 -11.39 12.70
CA ASP A 717 -6.93 -10.45 12.87
C ASP A 717 -8.15 -11.12 13.53
N ARG A 718 -8.40 -10.79 14.81
CA ARG A 718 -9.55 -11.32 15.57
C ARG A 718 -10.91 -11.00 14.93
N PHE A 719 -10.95 -9.92 14.15
CA PHE A 719 -12.15 -9.42 13.49
C PHE A 719 -12.15 -9.77 11.99
N TRP A 720 -11.33 -10.74 11.55
CA TRP A 720 -11.40 -11.30 10.20
C TRP A 720 -12.86 -11.61 9.85
N TYR A 721 -13.33 -11.17 8.68
CA TYR A 721 -14.77 -11.09 8.45
C TYR A 721 -15.47 -12.45 8.50
N GLU A 722 -14.79 -13.57 8.24
CA GLU A 722 -15.35 -14.93 8.29
C GLU A 722 -15.25 -15.60 9.68
N THR A 723 -14.81 -14.87 10.70
CA THR A 723 -14.59 -15.44 12.05
C THR A 723 -15.87 -16.05 12.64
N PRO A 724 -15.79 -17.23 13.28
CA PRO A 724 -16.91 -17.85 14.00
C PRO A 724 -17.12 -17.27 15.41
N ASP A 725 -16.29 -16.32 15.86
CA ASP A 725 -16.42 -15.70 17.20
C ASP A 725 -17.74 -14.93 17.31
N GLU A 726 -18.71 -15.46 18.05
CA GLU A 726 -20.05 -14.87 18.23
C GLU A 726 -20.04 -13.43 18.79
N THR A 727 -18.94 -13.00 19.42
CA THR A 727 -18.83 -11.66 20.00
C THR A 727 -18.51 -10.58 18.97
N VAL A 728 -17.88 -10.96 17.85
CA VAL A 728 -17.40 -10.01 16.81
C VAL A 728 -17.72 -10.44 15.38
N GLY A 729 -18.15 -11.67 15.17
CA GLY A 729 -18.43 -12.30 13.88
C GLY A 729 -19.78 -11.91 13.30
N PHE A 730 -19.88 -11.97 11.98
CA PHE A 730 -21.16 -11.83 11.28
C PHE A 730 -21.96 -13.13 11.39
N THR A 731 -23.28 -13.11 11.19
CA THR A 731 -24.03 -14.36 11.05
C THR A 731 -23.76 -15.02 9.69
N GLU A 732 -24.05 -16.31 9.51
CA GLU A 732 -23.87 -16.98 8.22
C GLU A 732 -24.69 -16.30 7.10
N GLU A 733 -25.91 -15.86 7.37
CA GLU A 733 -26.73 -15.14 6.40
C GLU A 733 -26.11 -13.80 6.02
N GLN A 734 -25.44 -13.13 6.97
CA GLN A 734 -24.69 -11.91 6.70
C GLN A 734 -23.44 -12.21 5.84
N LEU A 735 -22.72 -13.31 6.10
CA LEU A 735 -21.57 -13.73 5.30
C LEU A 735 -21.94 -14.05 3.85
N VAL A 736 -23.06 -14.75 3.64
CA VAL A 736 -23.60 -15.03 2.31
C VAL A 736 -23.79 -13.75 1.51
N GLU A 737 -24.24 -12.67 2.15
CA GLU A 737 -24.42 -11.38 1.49
C GLU A 737 -23.10 -10.64 1.26
N ILE A 738 -22.17 -10.67 2.22
CA ILE A 738 -20.84 -10.05 2.07
C ILE A 738 -20.07 -10.69 0.91
N ARG A 739 -20.12 -12.02 0.76
CA ARG A 739 -19.45 -12.80 -0.30
C ARG A 739 -19.94 -12.50 -1.72
N LYS A 740 -21.05 -11.77 -1.88
CA LYS A 740 -21.51 -11.29 -3.20
C LYS A 740 -20.78 -10.02 -3.66
N THR A 741 -20.02 -9.39 -2.77
CA THR A 741 -19.37 -8.12 -3.06
C THR A 741 -18.26 -8.31 -4.10
N THR A 742 -18.29 -7.50 -5.15
CA THR A 742 -17.19 -7.35 -6.10
C THR A 742 -16.77 -5.89 -6.18
N LEU A 743 -15.53 -5.59 -6.55
CA LEU A 743 -15.11 -4.20 -6.74
C LEU A 743 -15.94 -3.53 -7.86
N ALA A 744 -16.24 -4.27 -8.93
CA ALA A 744 -17.15 -3.84 -9.99
C ALA A 744 -18.53 -3.46 -9.44
N GLY A 745 -19.09 -4.32 -8.59
CA GLY A 745 -20.38 -4.10 -7.95
C GLY A 745 -20.40 -2.86 -7.07
N VAL A 746 -19.35 -2.62 -6.28
CA VAL A 746 -19.24 -1.40 -5.44
C VAL A 746 -19.16 -0.15 -6.32
N ILE A 747 -18.36 -0.17 -7.40
CA ILE A 747 -18.26 0.96 -8.33
C ILE A 747 -19.63 1.26 -8.97
N CYS A 748 -20.32 0.25 -9.50
CA CYS A 748 -21.64 0.40 -10.12
C CYS A 748 -22.73 0.86 -9.12
N ALA A 749 -22.66 0.41 -7.87
CA ALA A 749 -23.65 0.72 -6.84
C ALA A 749 -23.66 2.19 -6.39
N ASN A 750 -22.58 2.95 -6.55
CA ASN A 750 -22.49 4.30 -5.99
C ASN A 750 -23.03 5.41 -6.93
N GLU A 751 -24.08 5.02 -7.69
CA GLU A 751 -24.97 5.69 -8.67
C GLU A 751 -24.29 6.63 -9.71
N ASP A 752 -24.67 6.42 -10.98
CA ASP A 752 -24.21 7.07 -12.22
C ASP A 752 -22.72 7.02 -12.57
N LEU A 753 -21.91 6.24 -11.86
CA LEU A 753 -20.48 6.10 -12.20
C LEU A 753 -20.26 5.33 -13.50
N LEU A 754 -20.99 4.24 -13.77
CA LEU A 754 -20.84 3.42 -14.97
C LEU A 754 -22.17 2.82 -15.40
N ASP A 755 -22.33 2.59 -16.71
CA ASP A 755 -23.47 1.86 -17.28
C ASP A 755 -23.12 0.37 -17.45
N GLN A 756 -21.86 0.08 -17.77
CA GLN A 756 -21.30 -1.26 -17.93
C GLN A 756 -19.90 -1.32 -17.33
N ALA A 757 -19.51 -2.50 -16.83
CA ALA A 757 -18.18 -2.77 -16.30
C ALA A 757 -17.81 -4.24 -16.51
N GLN A 758 -16.51 -4.55 -16.47
CA GLN A 758 -16.05 -5.93 -16.32
C GLN A 758 -16.37 -6.44 -14.91
N PRO A 759 -16.79 -7.71 -14.73
CA PRO A 759 -16.96 -8.30 -13.40
C PRO A 759 -15.70 -8.25 -12.54
N ARG A 760 -14.51 -8.47 -13.12
CA ARG A 760 -13.21 -8.33 -12.45
C ARG A 760 -12.48 -7.12 -13.03
N VAL A 761 -12.68 -5.96 -12.40
CA VAL A 761 -12.20 -4.66 -12.94
C VAL A 761 -10.69 -4.48 -12.93
N MET A 762 -9.97 -5.25 -12.11
CA MET A 762 -8.50 -5.26 -12.08
C MET A 762 -7.90 -6.03 -13.27
N GLU A 763 -8.70 -6.88 -13.91
CA GLU A 763 -8.33 -7.64 -15.10
C GLU A 763 -8.78 -6.93 -16.38
N GLY A 764 -8.02 -7.13 -17.45
CA GLY A 764 -8.35 -6.63 -18.79
C GLY A 764 -9.60 -7.29 -19.37
N LEU A 765 -10.13 -6.67 -20.43
CA LEU A 765 -11.25 -7.23 -21.20
C LEU A 765 -10.83 -8.54 -21.86
N SER A 766 -11.65 -9.57 -21.69
CA SER A 766 -11.44 -10.87 -22.31
C SER A 766 -12.76 -11.61 -22.51
N ALA A 767 -12.72 -12.77 -23.18
CA ALA A 767 -13.90 -13.63 -23.33
C ALA A 767 -14.44 -14.12 -21.97
N THR A 768 -13.59 -14.22 -20.95
CA THR A 768 -13.93 -14.65 -19.58
C THR A 768 -14.09 -13.48 -18.60
N ASN A 769 -13.96 -12.25 -19.08
CA ASN A 769 -14.19 -11.00 -18.33
C ASN A 769 -14.80 -9.93 -19.26
N PRO A 770 -15.98 -10.19 -19.87
CA PRO A 770 -16.61 -9.25 -20.79
C PRO A 770 -17.23 -8.06 -20.05
N LEU A 771 -17.59 -7.00 -20.78
CA LEU A 771 -18.47 -5.95 -20.24
C LEU A 771 -19.86 -6.53 -19.99
N VAL A 772 -20.39 -6.29 -18.80
CA VAL A 772 -21.78 -6.62 -18.42
C VAL A 772 -22.50 -5.36 -17.97
N ASP A 773 -23.84 -5.40 -17.99
CA ASP A 773 -24.65 -4.31 -17.43
C ASP A 773 -24.40 -4.21 -15.92
N CYS A 774 -24.17 -2.99 -15.42
CA CYS A 774 -23.98 -2.75 -13.99
C CYS A 774 -25.14 -3.31 -13.13
N MET A 775 -26.36 -3.38 -13.69
CA MET A 775 -27.55 -3.90 -13.03
C MET A 775 -27.56 -5.43 -12.90
N GLU A 776 -26.73 -6.14 -13.68
CA GLU A 776 -26.59 -7.61 -13.62
C GLU A 776 -25.52 -8.06 -12.62
N LEU A 777 -24.66 -7.15 -12.15
CA LEU A 777 -23.64 -7.47 -11.16
C LEU A 777 -24.27 -7.78 -9.79
N PRO A 778 -23.77 -8.80 -9.08
CA PRO A 778 -24.30 -9.17 -7.78
C PRO A 778 -24.14 -8.03 -6.77
N GLN A 779 -25.18 -7.82 -5.95
CA GLN A 779 -25.21 -6.79 -4.92
C GLN A 779 -25.62 -7.43 -3.58
N PRO A 780 -24.90 -7.16 -2.48
CA PRO A 780 -25.31 -7.58 -1.15
C PRO A 780 -26.68 -6.99 -0.77
N ILE A 781 -27.57 -7.80 -0.21
CA ILE A 781 -28.83 -7.32 0.39
C ILE A 781 -28.71 -7.28 1.91
N LEU A 782 -28.99 -6.13 2.53
CA LEU A 782 -28.80 -5.98 3.99
C LEU A 782 -29.96 -6.53 4.85
N LYS A 783 -30.85 -7.36 4.28
CA LYS A 783 -31.97 -7.96 5.02
C LYS A 783 -31.54 -8.71 6.29
N PRO A 784 -30.42 -9.48 6.30
CA PRO A 784 -29.93 -10.15 7.51
C PRO A 784 -29.46 -9.24 8.66
N TRP A 785 -29.37 -7.92 8.45
CA TRP A 785 -29.04 -6.95 9.51
C TRP A 785 -30.26 -6.39 10.23
N LYS A 786 -31.48 -6.82 9.86
CA LYS A 786 -32.71 -6.32 10.48
C LYS A 786 -32.87 -6.89 11.89
N GLU A 787 -32.98 -6.02 12.89
CA GLU A 787 -33.30 -6.37 14.26
C GLU A 787 -34.79 -6.17 14.56
N ILE A 788 -35.36 -7.09 15.34
CA ILE A 788 -36.73 -6.92 15.87
C ILE A 788 -36.62 -6.05 17.12
N PRO A 789 -37.33 -4.91 17.21
CA PRO A 789 -37.28 -4.07 18.40
C PRO A 789 -37.68 -4.88 19.64
N PRO A 790 -36.99 -4.73 20.78
CA PRO A 790 -37.45 -5.34 22.02
C PRO A 790 -38.85 -4.82 22.33
N THR A 791 -39.80 -5.74 22.53
CA THR A 791 -41.19 -5.41 22.89
C THR A 791 -41.15 -4.55 24.16
N PRO A 792 -41.81 -3.37 24.19
CA PRO A 792 -41.91 -2.62 25.44
C PRO A 792 -42.55 -3.54 26.48
N LEU A 793 -41.86 -3.79 27.58
CA LEU A 793 -42.47 -4.43 28.75
C LEU A 793 -43.70 -3.60 29.10
N SER A 794 -44.89 -4.19 28.96
CA SER A 794 -46.12 -3.51 29.33
C SER A 794 -46.04 -3.18 30.81
N GLU A 795 -46.02 -1.89 31.16
CA GLU A 795 -46.35 -1.41 32.48
C GLU A 795 -47.83 -1.73 32.77
N ASN A 796 -48.11 -2.99 33.10
CA ASN A 796 -49.40 -3.44 33.61
C ASN A 796 -49.19 -4.66 34.51
N GLU A 797 -48.39 -4.48 35.57
CA GLU A 797 -48.61 -5.22 36.81
C GLU A 797 -49.03 -4.24 37.91
N PRO A 798 -50.20 -4.43 38.54
CA PRO A 798 -50.66 -3.57 39.62
C PRO A 798 -49.72 -3.72 40.82
N LYS A 799 -49.12 -2.60 41.25
CA LYS A 799 -48.38 -2.48 42.51
C LYS A 799 -49.22 -3.05 43.66
N LYS A 800 -48.90 -4.26 44.13
CA LYS A 800 -49.38 -4.76 45.42
C LYS A 800 -48.83 -3.84 46.51
N SER A 801 -49.73 -3.16 47.20
CA SER A 801 -49.46 -2.36 48.38
C SER A 801 -48.94 -3.25 49.53
N GLY A 802 -47.63 -3.36 49.67
CA GLY A 802 -46.98 -3.93 50.84
C GLY A 802 -46.89 -2.89 51.95
N LYS A 803 -47.66 -3.08 53.03
CA LYS A 803 -47.58 -2.30 54.27
C LYS A 803 -46.15 -2.30 54.82
N ALA A 804 -45.60 -1.11 55.03
CA ALA A 804 -44.39 -0.90 55.81
C ALA A 804 -44.70 -1.09 57.31
N THR A 805 -44.16 -2.14 57.91
CA THR A 805 -43.93 -2.20 59.36
C THR A 805 -42.51 -1.73 59.64
N SER A 806 -42.42 -0.63 60.39
CA SER A 806 -41.18 -0.08 60.92
C SER A 806 -40.53 -1.07 61.89
N ASN A 807 -39.22 -1.26 61.76
CA ASN A 807 -38.41 -1.57 62.94
C ASN A 807 -37.02 -0.95 62.81
N LYS A 808 -36.79 0.06 63.64
CA LYS A 808 -35.49 0.65 63.93
C LYS A 808 -34.73 -0.29 64.85
N SER A 809 -33.50 -0.66 64.49
CA SER A 809 -32.45 -0.89 65.47
C SER A 809 -31.08 -0.59 64.89
N ASN A 810 -30.62 0.63 65.18
CA ASN A 810 -29.21 1.00 65.14
C ASN A 810 -28.46 0.18 66.19
N LYS A 811 -27.42 -0.55 65.79
CA LYS A 811 -26.23 -0.83 66.61
C LYS A 811 -25.07 -1.30 65.72
N LYS A 812 -24.19 -0.35 65.39
CA LYS A 812 -22.76 -0.62 65.16
C LYS A 812 -22.12 -0.96 66.53
N PRO A 813 -21.06 -1.77 66.61
CA PRO A 813 -19.71 -1.20 66.40
C PRO A 813 -18.64 -2.13 65.81
N LYS A 814 -17.60 -1.48 65.23
CA LYS A 814 -16.15 -1.80 65.16
C LYS A 814 -15.77 -3.22 64.72
N ILE A 815 -14.99 -3.42 63.66
CA ILE A 815 -13.70 -2.82 63.28
C ILE A 815 -13.66 -2.58 61.77
#